data_AF-R7PTJ2-F1
#
_entry.id   AF-R7PTJ2-F1
#
_cell.length_a   1.000
_cell.length_b   1.000
_cell.length_c   1.000
_cell.angle_alpha   90.00
_cell.angle_beta   90.00
_cell.angle_gamma   90.00
#
_symmetry.space_group_name_H-M   'P 1'
#
loop_
_entity.id
_entity.type
_entity.pdbx_description
1 polymer ?
#
loop_
_entity_poly.entity_id
_entity_poly.type
_entity_poly.pdbx_seq_one_letter_code
_entity_poly.pdbx_strand_id
1 'polypeptide(L)'
;MKNFEFLKDFDSDMYALLSEFEREAVKNPKITESYVTPFLEKVVNDILQRNNNAIDDPYVGFSKRVDKLYELKIIDYKFKCMLLEAYQMRNAITHKSIEDFLKSDNKIPFQLHRSLFDIAWKYFQLCSENYYYPGKPEYTPIYNLNSKTIKPTPEPSDNRNFSRCIICGRANDSKNSNFCISCNNELEYQNEIINLKNNLNISHFTKEEVNQIHSSMYTSQLLIELTTKKLLKKTNRHYSLNEAEYEKLIEFTYECYDMEKTLTEFLNGKYTSKQIKQSKYYKCGQKGIRPFVEFYKIVENQIFEDFLNQIAMKIPIDEILENTQINKSQINDWYGKNKDSFIKGEHNSEFITYNKLLMEQYLTLKRKQYLNDDIKAELQINDEIISFWTDSFDMESALFKNSLNEIRMNIFLNNLKEGKPKEEALEIAEITDFEELLKDKDFENEYKTEYYENRVDRLIKSLKTMSFDKALKRAGISEDDYNRWYAAGKKQCLLKKDEDEFCLNFYINVTRVLMDRYLKLRSEGKTKTEACKKINTDLNEVKRWCNWNESGLFIDFKENNKKITAKLIIDAIKDEKSKDKIAESSDITLHELNKILDLGSQNDKICREVYEEYESVYLSKHLEVFLKEIKNKNLKKALKTSGIEKSELDSAYNSGKNGDERFTKFYNDYLNFKISCYITQIIRGKTVSKALKNSNLTDEELKDNLKEIESRILDKQMNSVIGEIAKNRTTRQAAKKARIRIDEVYRWYLEGKNGNEKFKDFADIYHELYVEVGCEIFQNFLNKGKTPKQILKIMNEDITREDYEFWIKNNLISDKNVEAKLYTEDEIKEKIENEGFRQKEEKSLSGLSIIGC
;
A
#
# COMPACT_ATOMS: atom_id res chain seq x y z
N MET A 1 8.90 -75.75 -24.41
CA MET A 1 9.48 -77.07 -24.11
C MET A 1 8.65 -77.70 -23.01
N LYS A 2 8.42 -79.01 -23.07
CA LYS A 2 7.80 -79.74 -21.95
C LYS A 2 8.85 -79.94 -20.85
N ASN A 3 8.47 -79.97 -19.57
CA ASN A 3 9.45 -79.92 -18.48
C ASN A 3 10.44 -81.09 -18.53
N PHE A 4 10.01 -82.26 -18.97
CA PHE A 4 10.82 -83.48 -18.97
C PHE A 4 11.49 -83.79 -20.30
N GLU A 5 11.47 -82.86 -21.26
CA GLU A 5 11.95 -83.09 -22.63
C GLU A 5 13.43 -83.48 -22.69
N PHE A 6 14.24 -83.09 -21.69
CA PHE A 6 15.64 -83.53 -21.53
C PHE A 6 15.81 -85.04 -21.28
N LEU A 7 14.77 -85.73 -20.81
CA LEU A 7 14.81 -87.18 -20.61
C LEU A 7 14.52 -87.95 -21.90
N LYS A 8 13.95 -87.32 -22.93
CA LYS A 8 13.42 -88.00 -24.13
C LYS A 8 14.47 -88.86 -24.83
N ASP A 9 15.69 -88.35 -24.92
CA ASP A 9 16.81 -89.03 -25.58
C ASP A 9 17.72 -89.77 -24.58
N PHE A 10 17.50 -89.59 -23.27
CA PHE A 10 18.30 -90.17 -22.18
C PHE A 10 17.67 -91.45 -21.58
N ASP A 11 16.36 -91.43 -21.27
CA ASP A 11 15.57 -92.59 -20.87
C ASP A 11 14.12 -92.38 -21.36
N SER A 12 13.81 -92.96 -22.51
CA SER A 12 12.54 -92.77 -23.20
C SER A 12 11.32 -93.21 -22.38
N ASP A 13 11.50 -94.21 -21.52
CA ASP A 13 10.43 -94.71 -20.67
C ASP A 13 10.14 -93.76 -19.50
N MET A 14 11.19 -93.23 -18.86
CA MET A 14 11.00 -92.20 -17.81
C MET A 14 10.40 -90.93 -18.39
N TYR A 15 10.83 -90.53 -19.59
CA TYR A 15 10.21 -89.44 -20.32
C TYR A 15 8.72 -89.70 -20.61
N ALA A 16 8.37 -90.91 -21.05
CA ALA A 16 6.97 -91.28 -21.30
C ALA A 16 6.13 -91.23 -20.01
N LEU A 17 6.62 -91.81 -18.90
CA LEU A 17 5.93 -91.79 -17.61
C LEU A 17 5.64 -90.37 -17.12
N LEU A 18 6.63 -89.47 -17.18
CA LEU A 18 6.47 -88.10 -16.70
C LEU A 18 5.68 -87.21 -17.66
N SER A 19 5.78 -87.45 -18.98
CA SER A 19 4.99 -86.74 -19.99
C SER A 19 3.51 -87.14 -19.98
N GLU A 20 3.20 -88.40 -19.66
CA GLU A 20 1.82 -88.86 -19.42
C GLU A 20 1.29 -88.32 -18.09
N PHE A 21 2.11 -88.30 -17.03
CA PHE A 21 1.76 -87.62 -15.79
C PHE A 21 1.43 -86.13 -16.02
N GLU A 22 2.24 -85.40 -16.80
CA GLU A 22 1.97 -83.99 -17.15
C GLU A 22 0.61 -83.78 -17.86
N ARG A 23 0.19 -84.76 -18.66
CA ARG A 23 -1.07 -84.70 -19.42
C ARG A 23 -2.29 -85.05 -18.57
N GLU A 24 -2.14 -86.03 -17.69
CA GLU A 24 -3.24 -86.63 -16.92
C GLU A 24 -3.40 -86.02 -15.53
N ALA A 25 -2.38 -85.40 -14.94
CA ALA A 25 -2.44 -84.87 -13.58
C ALA A 25 -3.50 -83.77 -13.38
N VAL A 26 -3.88 -83.06 -14.45
CA VAL A 26 -4.96 -82.04 -14.42
C VAL A 26 -6.33 -82.64 -14.77
N LYS A 27 -6.37 -83.75 -15.52
CA LYS A 27 -7.62 -84.35 -16.05
C LYS A 27 -8.16 -85.48 -15.17
N ASN A 28 -7.28 -86.32 -14.63
CA ASN A 28 -7.64 -87.43 -13.76
C ASN A 28 -6.55 -87.67 -12.69
N PRO A 29 -6.56 -86.90 -11.59
CA PRO A 29 -5.52 -86.95 -10.56
C PRO A 29 -5.31 -88.35 -9.97
N LYS A 30 -6.34 -89.21 -9.95
CA LYS A 30 -6.22 -90.55 -9.36
C LYS A 30 -5.36 -91.52 -10.19
N ILE A 31 -5.24 -91.31 -11.50
CA ILE A 31 -4.40 -92.12 -12.38
C ILE A 31 -2.92 -91.71 -12.25
N THR A 32 -2.61 -90.58 -11.61
CA THR A 32 -1.22 -90.10 -11.45
C THR A 32 -0.34 -91.03 -10.62
N GLU A 33 -0.90 -91.71 -9.62
CA GLU A 33 -0.17 -92.71 -8.83
C GLU A 33 0.43 -93.82 -9.72
N SER A 34 -0.28 -94.22 -10.78
CA SER A 34 0.17 -95.25 -11.72
C SER A 34 1.33 -94.82 -12.62
N TYR A 35 1.67 -93.53 -12.68
CA TYR A 35 2.83 -93.02 -13.43
C TYR A 35 3.99 -92.60 -12.51
N VAL A 36 3.68 -92.05 -11.33
CA VAL A 36 4.68 -91.57 -10.37
C VAL A 36 5.38 -92.71 -9.64
N THR A 37 4.65 -93.76 -9.25
CA THR A 37 5.25 -94.91 -8.56
C THR A 37 6.27 -95.65 -9.42
N PRO A 38 5.95 -96.03 -10.67
CA PRO A 38 6.94 -96.66 -11.55
C PRO A 38 8.13 -95.75 -11.85
N PHE A 39 7.93 -94.44 -11.99
CA PHE A 39 9.04 -93.50 -12.24
C PHE A 39 10.03 -93.47 -11.06
N LEU A 40 9.54 -93.23 -9.83
CA LEU A 40 10.40 -93.14 -8.65
C LEU A 40 11.12 -94.47 -8.38
N GLU A 41 10.43 -95.60 -8.54
CA GLU A 41 11.05 -96.92 -8.38
C GLU A 41 12.10 -97.18 -9.46
N LYS A 42 11.85 -96.76 -10.71
CA LYS A 42 12.83 -96.89 -11.79
C LYS A 42 14.07 -96.02 -11.53
N VAL A 43 13.93 -94.79 -11.05
CA VAL A 43 15.08 -93.92 -10.69
C VAL A 43 15.96 -94.58 -9.63
N VAL A 44 15.36 -95.07 -8.54
CA VAL A 44 16.12 -95.68 -7.43
C VAL A 44 16.78 -96.99 -7.87
N ASN A 45 16.06 -97.83 -8.63
CA ASN A 45 16.59 -99.11 -9.08
C ASN A 45 17.69 -98.94 -10.14
N ASP A 46 17.55 -97.99 -11.07
CA ASP A 46 18.57 -97.72 -12.10
C ASP A 46 19.87 -97.20 -11.46
N ILE A 47 19.78 -96.28 -10.48
CA ILE A 47 20.94 -95.81 -9.73
C ILE A 47 21.61 -96.99 -8.98
N LEU A 48 20.84 -97.88 -8.35
CA LEU A 48 21.39 -99.07 -7.68
C LEU A 48 22.06 -100.04 -8.68
N GLN A 49 21.45 -100.27 -9.84
CA GLN A 49 21.98 -101.15 -10.89
C GLN A 49 23.29 -100.61 -11.47
N ARG A 50 23.35 -99.32 -11.83
CA ARG A 50 24.57 -98.68 -12.35
C ARG A 50 25.74 -98.71 -11.37
N ASN A 51 25.45 -98.83 -10.08
CA ASN A 51 26.45 -98.92 -9.01
C ASN A 51 26.67 -100.37 -8.52
N ASN A 52 26.36 -101.39 -9.33
CA ASN A 52 26.55 -102.82 -9.02
C ASN A 52 25.89 -103.30 -7.72
N ASN A 53 24.80 -102.65 -7.29
CA ASN A 53 24.08 -102.93 -6.05
C ASN A 53 22.63 -103.36 -6.31
N ALA A 54 22.39 -104.06 -7.44
CA ALA A 54 21.09 -104.58 -7.83
C ALA A 54 20.47 -105.42 -6.70
N ILE A 55 19.17 -105.22 -6.45
CA ILE A 55 18.42 -105.95 -5.44
C ILE A 55 17.55 -106.96 -6.17
N ASP A 56 17.85 -108.25 -6.04
CA ASP A 56 17.11 -109.33 -6.71
C ASP A 56 15.75 -109.66 -6.06
N ASP A 57 15.49 -109.14 -4.85
CA ASP A 57 14.24 -109.37 -4.12
C ASP A 57 13.20 -108.26 -4.41
N PRO A 58 12.08 -108.59 -5.10
CA PRO A 58 11.03 -107.63 -5.43
C PRO A 58 10.21 -107.13 -4.22
N TYR A 59 10.40 -107.71 -3.02
CA TYR A 59 9.64 -107.36 -1.82
C TYR A 59 10.33 -106.32 -0.91
N VAL A 60 11.51 -105.80 -1.29
CA VAL A 60 12.18 -104.74 -0.53
C VAL A 60 11.50 -103.39 -0.76
N GLY A 61 10.89 -102.85 0.30
CA GLY A 61 10.17 -101.58 0.26
C GLY A 61 11.03 -100.38 -0.15
N PHE A 62 10.41 -99.40 -0.83
CA PHE A 62 11.10 -98.25 -1.43
C PHE A 62 11.97 -97.45 -0.46
N SER A 63 11.51 -97.15 0.76
CA SER A 63 12.30 -96.33 1.69
C SER A 63 13.64 -96.98 2.04
N LYS A 64 13.65 -98.31 2.23
CA LYS A 64 14.89 -99.07 2.50
C LYS A 64 15.86 -99.03 1.33
N ARG A 65 15.36 -98.99 0.08
CA ARG A 65 16.21 -98.86 -1.11
C ARG A 65 16.84 -97.47 -1.21
N VAL A 66 16.08 -96.42 -0.87
CA VAL A 66 16.60 -95.04 -0.82
C VAL A 66 17.59 -94.84 0.34
N ASP A 67 17.30 -95.41 1.51
CA ASP A 67 18.20 -95.41 2.66
C ASP A 67 19.54 -96.07 2.29
N LYS A 68 19.50 -97.21 1.59
CA LYS A 68 20.70 -97.89 1.10
C LYS A 68 21.52 -97.04 0.13
N LEU A 69 20.89 -96.32 -0.82
CA LEU A 69 21.59 -95.40 -1.72
C LEU A 69 22.33 -94.29 -0.97
N TYR A 70 21.72 -93.77 0.10
CA TYR A 70 22.31 -92.74 0.94
C TYR A 70 23.43 -93.28 1.83
N GLU A 71 23.26 -94.46 2.43
CA GLU A 71 24.29 -95.14 3.22
C GLU A 71 25.54 -95.45 2.37
N LEU A 72 25.33 -95.84 1.12
CA LEU A 72 26.40 -96.05 0.12
C LEU A 72 27.00 -94.74 -0.41
N LYS A 73 26.51 -93.58 0.03
CA LYS A 73 26.91 -92.23 -0.40
C LYS A 73 26.79 -91.99 -1.91
N ILE A 74 25.93 -92.74 -2.59
CA ILE A 74 25.65 -92.55 -4.01
C ILE A 74 24.76 -91.32 -4.22
N ILE A 75 23.90 -91.02 -3.25
CA ILE A 75 23.05 -89.83 -3.23
C ILE A 75 23.27 -89.00 -1.97
N ASP A 76 23.08 -87.68 -2.08
CA ASP A 76 23.13 -86.76 -0.94
C ASP A 76 21.84 -86.84 -0.08
N TYR A 77 21.90 -86.34 1.17
CA TYR A 77 20.77 -86.38 2.11
C TYR A 77 19.55 -85.62 1.55
N LYS A 78 19.80 -84.51 0.85
CA LYS A 78 18.74 -83.69 0.25
C LYS A 78 17.99 -84.48 -0.82
N PHE A 79 18.68 -85.28 -1.62
CA PHE A 79 18.10 -86.09 -2.68
C PHE A 79 17.37 -87.31 -2.10
N LYS A 80 17.90 -87.90 -1.02
CA LYS A 80 17.17 -88.88 -0.21
C LYS A 80 15.83 -88.33 0.29
N CYS A 81 15.81 -87.16 0.90
CA CYS A 81 14.58 -86.51 1.37
C CYS A 81 13.61 -86.26 0.21
N MET A 82 14.09 -85.71 -0.91
CA MET A 82 13.26 -85.47 -2.10
C MET A 82 12.57 -86.75 -2.59
N LEU A 83 13.30 -87.88 -2.69
CA LEU A 83 12.73 -89.16 -3.13
C LEU A 83 11.67 -89.70 -2.16
N LEU A 84 11.94 -89.65 -0.85
CA LEU A 84 11.00 -90.14 0.17
C LEU A 84 9.75 -89.27 0.27
N GLU A 85 9.91 -87.95 0.23
CA GLU A 85 8.81 -86.98 0.27
C GLU A 85 7.91 -87.13 -0.97
N ALA A 86 8.49 -87.22 -2.17
CA ALA A 86 7.71 -87.45 -3.39
C ALA A 86 6.95 -88.79 -3.36
N TYR A 87 7.58 -89.85 -2.82
CA TYR A 87 6.95 -91.16 -2.67
C TYR A 87 5.83 -91.17 -1.62
N GLN A 88 5.91 -90.33 -0.59
CA GLN A 88 4.82 -90.16 0.39
C GLN A 88 3.68 -89.29 -0.17
N MET A 89 4.01 -88.20 -0.88
CA MET A 89 3.04 -87.26 -1.46
C MET A 89 2.06 -87.93 -2.43
N ARG A 90 2.48 -88.97 -3.15
CA ARG A 90 1.60 -89.70 -4.07
C ARG A 90 0.37 -90.31 -3.37
N ASN A 91 0.52 -90.79 -2.13
CA ASN A 91 -0.54 -91.48 -1.39
C ASN A 91 -1.61 -90.50 -0.88
N ALA A 92 -1.29 -89.20 -0.86
CA ALA A 92 -2.19 -88.14 -0.42
C ALA A 92 -3.19 -87.70 -1.51
N ILE A 93 -3.09 -88.22 -2.74
CA ILE A 93 -3.98 -87.88 -3.87
C ILE A 93 -5.27 -88.73 -3.76
N THR A 94 -6.33 -88.20 -3.15
CA THR A 94 -7.49 -89.00 -2.71
C THR A 94 -8.86 -88.73 -3.39
N HIS A 95 -8.99 -87.77 -4.32
CA HIS A 95 -10.30 -87.33 -4.84
C HIS A 95 -10.75 -88.00 -6.16
N LYS A 96 -12.07 -88.26 -6.31
CA LYS A 96 -12.72 -88.98 -7.43
C LYS A 96 -13.37 -88.09 -8.52
N SER A 97 -13.39 -86.75 -8.41
CA SER A 97 -13.96 -85.86 -9.44
C SER A 97 -13.22 -84.52 -9.57
N ILE A 98 -13.34 -83.87 -10.74
CA ILE A 98 -12.70 -82.58 -11.08
C ILE A 98 -13.29 -81.40 -10.27
N GLU A 99 -14.58 -81.46 -9.89
CA GLU A 99 -15.26 -80.36 -9.20
C GLU A 99 -14.91 -80.26 -7.71
N ASP A 100 -14.54 -81.38 -7.06
CA ASP A 100 -14.01 -81.38 -5.69
C ASP A 100 -12.52 -80.97 -5.64
N PHE A 101 -11.79 -81.21 -6.74
CA PHE A 101 -10.38 -80.85 -6.88
C PHE A 101 -10.15 -79.35 -6.99
N LEU A 102 -11.00 -78.62 -7.73
CA LEU A 102 -10.87 -77.17 -7.91
C LEU A 102 -11.34 -76.34 -6.70
N LYS A 103 -12.04 -76.95 -5.74
CA LYS A 103 -12.58 -76.27 -4.55
C LYS A 103 -11.77 -76.48 -3.27
N SER A 104 -10.81 -77.42 -3.25
CA SER A 104 -9.91 -77.62 -2.12
C SER A 104 -8.54 -77.04 -2.44
N ASP A 105 -7.90 -76.40 -1.45
CA ASP A 105 -6.59 -75.72 -1.54
C ASP A 105 -5.41 -76.74 -1.67
N ASN A 106 -5.61 -77.81 -2.43
CA ASN A 106 -4.72 -78.95 -2.54
C ASN A 106 -3.61 -78.68 -3.57
N LYS A 107 -2.54 -78.02 -3.12
CA LYS A 107 -1.28 -77.79 -3.87
C LYS A 107 -0.46 -79.07 -4.12
N ILE A 108 -0.93 -80.24 -3.67
CA ILE A 108 -0.16 -81.49 -3.61
C ILE A 108 0.26 -81.99 -5.01
N PRO A 109 -0.59 -82.08 -6.05
CA PRO A 109 -0.14 -82.51 -7.38
C PRO A 109 0.83 -81.53 -8.06
N PHE A 110 0.71 -80.22 -7.76
CA PHE A 110 1.62 -79.19 -8.28
C PHE A 110 2.99 -79.25 -7.59
N GLN A 111 3.00 -79.45 -6.27
CA GLN A 111 4.21 -79.69 -5.48
C GLN A 111 4.87 -81.01 -5.89
N LEU A 112 4.08 -82.04 -6.15
CA LEU A 112 4.58 -83.33 -6.65
C LEU A 112 5.19 -83.17 -8.04
N HIS A 113 4.53 -82.47 -8.98
CA HIS A 113 5.08 -82.21 -10.32
C HIS A 113 6.41 -81.44 -10.27
N ARG A 114 6.54 -80.42 -9.40
CA ARG A 114 7.82 -79.73 -9.20
C ARG A 114 8.88 -80.66 -8.61
N SER A 115 8.51 -81.46 -7.62
CA SER A 115 9.42 -82.40 -6.97
C SER A 115 9.92 -83.46 -7.96
N LEU A 116 9.05 -83.98 -8.82
CA LEU A 116 9.41 -84.94 -9.87
C LEU A 116 10.33 -84.32 -10.91
N PHE A 117 10.14 -83.05 -11.28
CA PHE A 117 11.07 -82.31 -12.13
C PHE A 117 12.46 -82.17 -11.52
N ASP A 118 12.53 -81.76 -10.25
CA ASP A 118 13.81 -81.62 -9.57
C ASP A 118 14.49 -82.99 -9.33
N ILE A 119 13.72 -84.06 -9.08
CA ILE A 119 14.22 -85.43 -8.97
C ILE A 119 14.76 -85.93 -10.32
N ALA A 120 13.99 -85.75 -11.39
CA ALA A 120 14.39 -86.17 -12.73
C ALA A 120 15.65 -85.43 -13.20
N TRP A 121 15.76 -84.13 -12.91
CA TRP A 121 16.95 -83.36 -13.24
C TRP A 121 18.17 -83.81 -12.43
N LYS A 122 18.03 -84.02 -11.11
CA LYS A 122 19.12 -84.56 -10.29
C LYS A 122 19.55 -85.94 -10.75
N TYR A 123 18.59 -86.81 -11.07
CA TYR A 123 18.87 -88.15 -11.63
C TYR A 123 19.62 -88.06 -12.96
N PHE A 124 19.17 -87.19 -13.89
CA PHE A 124 19.89 -86.94 -15.13
C PHE A 124 21.32 -86.49 -14.86
N GLN A 125 21.53 -85.48 -14.01
CA GLN A 125 22.88 -84.99 -13.65
C GLN A 125 23.78 -86.09 -13.05
N LEU A 126 23.21 -87.01 -12.28
CA LEU A 126 23.95 -88.12 -11.66
C LEU A 126 24.32 -89.22 -12.65
N CYS A 127 23.54 -89.41 -13.72
CA CYS A 127 23.65 -90.60 -14.59
C CYS A 127 23.95 -90.28 -16.07
N SER A 128 24.07 -89.00 -16.45
CA SER A 128 24.24 -88.53 -17.83
C SER A 128 25.69 -88.34 -18.28
N GLU A 129 26.61 -89.24 -17.91
CA GLU A 129 28.06 -89.10 -18.18
C GLU A 129 28.41 -88.91 -19.68
N ASN A 130 27.48 -89.19 -20.61
CA ASN A 130 27.70 -89.08 -22.06
C ASN A 130 26.71 -88.17 -22.82
N TYR A 131 25.90 -87.34 -22.14
CA TYR A 131 24.93 -86.44 -22.80
C TYR A 131 25.27 -84.96 -22.55
N TYR A 132 25.49 -84.21 -23.63
CA TYR A 132 25.70 -82.76 -23.57
C TYR A 132 24.34 -82.04 -23.58
N TYR A 133 23.93 -81.51 -22.42
CA TYR A 133 22.70 -80.72 -22.29
C TYR A 133 23.03 -79.30 -21.80
N PRO A 134 22.56 -78.22 -22.47
CA PRO A 134 23.09 -76.87 -22.34
C PRO A 134 22.75 -76.14 -21.02
N GLY A 135 22.01 -76.75 -20.10
CA GLY A 135 21.67 -76.20 -18.79
C GLY A 135 20.40 -76.84 -18.22
N LYS A 136 20.10 -76.57 -16.94
CA LYS A 136 18.85 -77.05 -16.32
C LYS A 136 17.66 -76.46 -17.10
N PRO A 137 16.72 -77.27 -17.62
CA PRO A 137 15.54 -76.77 -18.28
C PRO A 137 14.76 -75.84 -17.37
N GLU A 138 14.12 -74.84 -17.95
CA GLU A 138 13.23 -73.97 -17.21
C GLU A 138 11.95 -74.73 -16.85
N TYR A 139 11.62 -74.76 -15.56
CA TYR A 139 10.41 -75.41 -15.09
C TYR A 139 9.19 -74.53 -15.35
N THR A 140 8.30 -75.03 -16.19
CA THR A 140 6.97 -74.50 -16.43
C THR A 140 5.95 -75.21 -15.53
N PRO A 141 5.27 -74.49 -14.62
CA PRO A 141 4.21 -75.08 -13.82
C PRO A 141 3.10 -75.69 -14.69
N ILE A 142 2.56 -76.83 -14.28
CA ILE A 142 1.65 -77.66 -15.09
C ILE A 142 0.35 -76.92 -15.54
N TYR A 143 -0.05 -75.85 -14.85
CA TYR A 143 -1.22 -75.02 -15.20
C TYR A 143 -0.95 -74.03 -16.36
N ASN A 144 0.31 -73.66 -16.60
CA ASN A 144 0.72 -72.77 -17.70
C ASN A 144 0.94 -73.52 -19.02
N LEU A 145 0.95 -74.86 -19.01
CA LEU A 145 1.17 -75.68 -20.21
C LEU A 145 -0.03 -75.66 -21.19
N ASN A 146 -1.20 -75.13 -20.78
CA ASN A 146 -2.43 -75.09 -21.60
C ASN A 146 -2.98 -73.68 -21.89
N SER A 147 -2.33 -72.60 -21.46
CA SER A 147 -2.81 -71.23 -21.70
C SER A 147 -2.14 -70.59 -22.92
N LYS A 148 -2.92 -70.32 -23.98
CA LYS A 148 -2.46 -69.51 -25.12
C LYS A 148 -2.38 -68.03 -24.73
N THR A 149 -1.21 -67.43 -24.93
CA THR A 149 -0.89 -65.99 -25.09
C THR A 149 -1.19 -65.04 -23.94
N ILE A 150 -0.13 -64.42 -23.38
CA ILE A 150 0.11 -62.95 -23.38
C ILE A 150 1.61 -62.68 -23.07
N LYS A 151 2.07 -61.56 -23.62
CA LYS A 151 3.42 -61.00 -23.88
C LYS A 151 4.35 -60.79 -22.66
N PRO A 152 5.67 -60.58 -22.92
CA PRO A 152 6.75 -60.80 -21.95
C PRO A 152 6.79 -59.74 -20.86
N THR A 153 6.85 -60.21 -19.63
CA THR A 153 7.36 -59.46 -18.48
C THR A 153 8.90 -59.46 -18.58
N PRO A 154 9.61 -58.40 -18.17
CA PRO A 154 11.07 -58.35 -18.26
C PRO A 154 11.66 -59.53 -17.49
N GLU A 155 12.67 -60.19 -18.07
CA GLU A 155 13.46 -61.21 -17.38
C GLU A 155 13.95 -60.64 -16.04
N PRO A 156 13.68 -61.29 -14.89
CA PRO A 156 14.48 -61.05 -13.71
C PRO A 156 15.88 -61.53 -14.06
N SER A 157 16.85 -60.63 -14.08
CA SER A 157 18.26 -60.99 -14.15
C SER A 157 18.64 -61.72 -12.85
N ASP A 158 18.35 -63.01 -12.76
CA ASP A 158 18.50 -63.83 -11.55
C ASP A 158 19.97 -64.20 -11.24
N ASN A 159 20.95 -63.41 -11.69
CA ASN A 159 22.35 -63.52 -11.29
C ASN A 159 23.12 -62.21 -11.56
N ARG A 160 22.84 -61.14 -10.82
CA ARG A 160 23.80 -60.02 -10.74
C ARG A 160 24.88 -60.35 -9.71
N ASN A 161 25.92 -61.08 -10.09
CA ASN A 161 27.09 -61.18 -9.20
C ASN A 161 27.74 -59.79 -9.12
N PHE A 162 27.67 -59.15 -7.96
CA PHE A 162 28.43 -57.94 -7.70
C PHE A 162 29.93 -58.24 -7.84
N SER A 163 30.70 -57.31 -8.41
CA SER A 163 32.16 -57.46 -8.54
C SER A 163 32.88 -57.58 -7.19
N ARG A 164 32.21 -57.17 -6.10
CA ARG A 164 32.67 -57.30 -4.73
C ARG A 164 31.61 -57.97 -3.86
N CYS A 165 32.07 -58.79 -2.93
CA CYS A 165 31.23 -59.45 -1.94
C CYS A 165 30.54 -58.41 -1.06
N ILE A 166 29.21 -58.49 -0.93
CA ILE A 166 28.42 -57.53 -0.14
C ILE A 166 28.86 -57.51 1.34
N ILE A 167 29.34 -58.65 1.87
CA ILE A 167 29.70 -58.78 3.29
C ILE A 167 31.10 -58.22 3.59
N CYS A 168 32.10 -58.60 2.80
CA CYS A 168 33.51 -58.30 3.11
C CYS A 168 34.18 -57.30 2.17
N GLY A 169 33.54 -56.95 1.05
CA GLY A 169 34.06 -56.02 0.04
C GLY A 169 35.25 -56.53 -0.78
N ARG A 170 35.65 -57.81 -0.63
CA ARG A 170 36.66 -58.46 -1.49
C ARG A 170 36.08 -58.79 -2.87
N ALA A 171 36.93 -59.02 -3.85
CA ALA A 171 36.51 -59.51 -5.17
C ALA A 171 35.58 -60.73 -5.02
N ASN A 172 34.49 -60.73 -5.79
CA ASN A 172 33.53 -61.83 -5.77
C ASN A 172 33.81 -62.77 -6.95
N ASP A 173 34.45 -63.89 -6.65
CA ASP A 173 34.75 -64.92 -7.65
C ASP A 173 33.61 -65.95 -7.79
N SER A 174 32.50 -65.77 -7.07
CA SER A 174 31.34 -66.66 -7.13
C SER A 174 30.48 -66.35 -8.36
N LYS A 175 30.04 -67.40 -9.07
CA LYS A 175 29.15 -67.28 -10.24
C LYS A 175 27.66 -67.28 -9.90
N ASN A 176 27.28 -67.67 -8.69
CA ASN A 176 25.89 -67.89 -8.29
C ASN A 176 25.58 -67.30 -6.90
N SER A 177 26.37 -66.33 -6.42
CA SER A 177 26.18 -65.74 -5.09
C SER A 177 26.72 -64.32 -5.05
N ASN A 178 26.03 -63.46 -4.32
CA ASN A 178 26.51 -62.11 -4.02
C ASN A 178 27.59 -62.08 -2.93
N PHE A 179 27.93 -63.24 -2.39
CA PHE A 179 29.00 -63.45 -1.42
C PHE A 179 30.19 -64.13 -2.09
N CYS A 180 31.41 -63.69 -1.76
CA CYS A 180 32.61 -64.41 -2.19
C CYS A 180 32.65 -65.80 -1.56
N ILE A 181 33.41 -66.72 -2.18
CA ILE A 181 33.53 -68.12 -1.77
C ILE A 181 33.79 -68.26 -0.26
N SER A 182 34.68 -67.44 0.30
CA SER A 182 34.98 -67.47 1.74
C SER A 182 33.80 -67.07 2.62
N CYS A 183 33.04 -66.03 2.26
CA CYS A 183 31.88 -65.60 3.03
C CYS A 183 30.72 -66.57 2.86
N ASN A 184 30.53 -67.12 1.66
CA ASN A 184 29.50 -68.11 1.40
C ASN A 184 29.74 -69.40 2.19
N ASN A 185 30.97 -69.92 2.17
CA ASN A 185 31.33 -71.11 2.95
C ASN A 185 31.17 -70.86 4.46
N GLU A 186 31.50 -69.66 4.96
CA GLU A 186 31.30 -69.32 6.37
C GLU A 186 29.81 -69.25 6.72
N LEU A 187 28.95 -68.68 5.86
CA LEU A 187 27.51 -68.66 6.08
C LEU A 187 26.89 -70.07 6.01
N GLU A 188 27.32 -70.90 5.05
CA GLU A 188 26.90 -72.31 4.96
C GLU A 188 27.30 -73.08 6.23
N TYR A 189 28.54 -72.92 6.68
CA TYR A 189 29.03 -73.49 7.93
C TYR A 189 28.26 -72.98 9.16
N GLN A 190 27.93 -71.68 9.21
CA GLN A 190 27.09 -71.13 10.28
C GLN A 190 25.68 -71.72 10.27
N ASN A 191 25.06 -71.90 9.10
CA ASN A 191 23.76 -72.58 8.99
C ASN A 191 23.81 -74.03 9.46
N GLU A 192 24.90 -74.76 9.16
CA GLU A 192 25.12 -76.11 9.70
C GLU A 192 25.17 -76.11 11.23
N ILE A 193 25.85 -75.14 11.83
CA ILE A 193 25.91 -74.97 13.29
C ILE A 193 24.54 -74.61 13.89
N ILE A 194 23.78 -73.74 13.22
CA ILE A 194 22.43 -73.36 13.66
C ILE A 194 21.49 -74.58 13.61
N ASN A 195 21.55 -75.36 12.53
CA ASN A 195 20.80 -76.60 12.40
C ASN A 195 21.21 -77.64 13.45
N LEU A 196 22.49 -77.71 13.81
CA LEU A 196 22.97 -78.55 14.90
C LEU A 196 22.31 -78.18 16.24
N LYS A 197 22.21 -76.89 16.56
CA LYS A 197 21.49 -76.41 17.76
C LYS A 197 20.02 -76.87 17.75
N ASN A 198 19.33 -76.68 16.63
CA ASN A 198 17.92 -77.07 16.48
C ASN A 198 17.71 -78.59 16.62
N ASN A 199 18.65 -79.39 16.12
CA ASN A 199 18.57 -80.85 16.19
C ASN A 199 18.91 -81.41 17.57
N LEU A 200 19.76 -80.74 18.36
CA LEU A 200 20.21 -81.24 19.66
C LEU A 200 19.20 -81.05 20.79
N ASN A 201 18.25 -80.12 20.68
CA ASN A 201 17.09 -79.85 21.56
C ASN A 201 17.29 -80.02 23.09
N ILE A 202 18.52 -79.94 23.59
CA ILE A 202 18.92 -80.18 24.99
C ILE A 202 20.05 -79.19 25.32
N SER A 203 19.93 -78.49 26.46
CA SER A 203 20.89 -77.45 26.86
C SER A 203 22.25 -78.00 27.34
N HIS A 204 22.29 -79.28 27.70
CA HIS A 204 23.48 -80.00 28.19
C HIS A 204 23.53 -81.38 27.55
N PHE A 205 24.65 -81.74 26.92
CA PHE A 205 24.81 -83.01 26.22
C PHE A 205 26.23 -83.56 26.36
N THR A 206 26.40 -84.85 26.09
CA THR A 206 27.66 -85.60 26.13
C THR A 206 28.19 -85.86 24.71
N LYS A 207 29.47 -86.23 24.61
CA LYS A 207 30.09 -86.56 23.32
C LYS A 207 29.39 -87.75 22.65
N GLU A 208 28.97 -88.72 23.46
CA GLU A 208 28.27 -89.93 23.04
C GLU A 208 26.88 -89.64 22.44
N GLU A 209 26.16 -88.65 22.97
CA GLU A 209 24.86 -88.22 22.43
C GLU A 209 25.01 -87.53 21.06
N VAL A 210 26.07 -86.75 20.86
CA VAL A 210 26.35 -86.14 19.54
C VAL A 210 26.82 -87.20 18.53
N ASN A 211 27.51 -88.25 18.98
CA ASN A 211 27.89 -89.40 18.13
C ASN A 211 26.69 -90.22 17.61
N GLN A 212 25.50 -90.08 18.21
CA GLN A 212 24.28 -90.71 17.69
C GLN A 212 23.73 -89.97 16.46
N ILE A 213 24.09 -88.69 16.31
CA ILE A 213 23.63 -87.81 15.22
C ILE A 213 24.70 -87.70 14.12
N HIS A 214 25.98 -87.74 14.48
CA HIS A 214 27.11 -87.62 13.56
C HIS A 214 28.17 -88.71 13.75
N SER A 215 28.96 -89.01 12.71
CA SER A 215 30.05 -89.98 12.81
C SER A 215 31.07 -89.60 13.89
N SER A 216 31.59 -90.60 14.61
CA SER A 216 32.47 -90.41 15.78
C SER A 216 33.75 -89.60 15.50
N MET A 217 34.25 -89.65 14.26
CA MET A 217 35.41 -88.90 13.80
C MET A 217 35.09 -87.40 13.62
N TYR A 218 33.93 -87.08 13.05
CA TYR A 218 33.46 -85.71 12.83
C TYR A 218 33.07 -85.01 14.15
N THR A 219 32.40 -85.72 15.05
CA THR A 219 31.94 -85.19 16.35
C THR A 219 33.08 -84.65 17.21
N SER A 220 34.23 -85.32 17.21
CA SER A 220 35.38 -84.88 18.02
C SER A 220 35.95 -83.56 17.53
N GLN A 221 36.05 -83.39 16.21
CA GLN A 221 36.55 -82.18 15.55
C GLN A 221 35.58 -81.01 15.77
N LEU A 222 34.29 -81.25 15.52
CA LEU A 222 33.23 -80.26 15.65
C LEU A 222 33.12 -79.71 17.08
N LEU A 223 33.16 -80.58 18.10
CA LEU A 223 33.07 -80.14 19.51
C LEU A 223 34.28 -79.29 19.94
N ILE A 224 35.48 -79.60 19.44
CA ILE A 224 36.68 -78.78 19.68
C ILE A 224 36.51 -77.41 19.04
N GLU A 225 36.06 -77.36 17.80
CA GLU A 225 35.87 -76.12 17.06
C GLU A 225 34.79 -75.22 17.69
N LEU A 226 33.63 -75.78 18.02
CA LEU A 226 32.54 -75.06 18.70
C LEU A 226 32.94 -74.55 20.09
N THR A 227 33.75 -75.30 20.83
CA THR A 227 34.31 -74.84 22.12
C THR A 227 35.31 -73.71 21.91
N THR A 228 36.15 -73.80 20.87
CA THR A 228 37.13 -72.76 20.51
C THR A 228 36.44 -71.45 20.08
N LYS A 229 35.34 -71.56 19.33
CA LYS A 229 34.46 -70.43 18.96
C LYS A 229 33.57 -69.93 20.12
N LYS A 230 33.71 -70.47 21.33
CA LYS A 230 32.92 -70.12 22.54
C LYS A 230 31.40 -70.36 22.44
N LEU A 231 30.97 -71.14 21.45
CA LEU A 231 29.59 -71.56 21.26
C LEU A 231 29.20 -72.67 22.23
N LEU A 232 30.17 -73.50 22.62
CA LEU A 232 30.01 -74.50 23.68
C LEU A 232 30.88 -74.19 24.89
N LYS A 233 30.36 -74.53 26.08
CA LYS A 233 31.12 -74.55 27.32
C LYS A 233 31.27 -76.00 27.78
N LYS A 234 32.51 -76.45 27.95
CA LYS A 234 32.81 -77.80 28.42
C LYS A 234 32.94 -77.84 29.95
N THR A 235 32.23 -78.76 30.59
CA THR A 235 32.37 -79.09 32.01
C THR A 235 32.52 -80.60 32.16
N ASN A 236 33.75 -81.07 32.39
CA ASN A 236 34.12 -82.49 32.41
C ASN A 236 33.70 -83.24 31.12
N ARG A 237 32.75 -84.18 31.23
CA ARG A 237 32.22 -84.98 30.11
C ARG A 237 31.02 -84.33 29.40
N HIS A 238 30.50 -83.21 29.91
CA HIS A 238 29.32 -82.53 29.38
C HIS A 238 29.70 -81.24 28.66
N TYR A 239 28.92 -80.89 27.64
CA TYR A 239 28.96 -79.64 26.89
C TYR A 239 27.63 -78.93 27.10
N SER A 240 27.67 -77.62 27.32
CA SER A 240 26.47 -76.78 27.38
C SER A 240 26.51 -75.70 26.30
N LEU A 241 25.36 -75.42 25.70
CA LEU A 241 25.22 -74.36 24.70
C LEU A 241 25.39 -72.98 25.35
N ASN A 242 26.15 -72.09 24.68
CA ASN A 242 26.21 -70.68 25.03
C ASN A 242 25.12 -69.93 24.25
N GLU A 243 23.92 -69.89 24.80
CA GLU A 243 22.73 -69.32 24.13
C GLU A 243 22.98 -67.92 23.57
N ALA A 244 23.64 -67.04 24.33
CA ALA A 244 23.90 -65.66 23.91
C ALA A 244 24.83 -65.56 22.68
N GLU A 245 25.81 -66.46 22.54
CA GLU A 245 26.70 -66.46 21.36
C GLU A 245 26.04 -67.14 20.16
N TYR A 246 25.18 -68.14 20.37
CA TYR A 246 24.36 -68.71 19.31
C TYR A 246 23.32 -67.72 18.78
N GLU A 247 22.67 -66.94 19.65
CA GLU A 247 21.74 -65.87 19.24
C GLU A 247 22.45 -64.82 18.39
N LYS A 248 23.64 -64.37 18.78
CA LYS A 248 24.45 -63.45 17.97
C LYS A 248 24.82 -64.03 16.60
N LEU A 249 25.14 -65.33 16.54
CA LEU A 249 25.46 -66.01 15.29
C LEU A 249 24.24 -66.07 14.37
N ILE A 250 23.09 -66.50 14.91
CA ILE A 250 21.81 -66.57 14.19
C ILE A 250 21.41 -65.18 13.68
N GLU A 251 21.49 -64.16 14.53
CA GLU A 251 21.19 -62.78 14.19
C GLU A 251 22.08 -62.30 13.04
N PHE A 252 23.40 -62.50 13.14
CA PHE A 252 24.35 -62.11 12.09
C PHE A 252 24.08 -62.82 10.75
N THR A 253 23.82 -64.13 10.77
CA THR A 253 23.52 -64.91 9.56
C THR A 253 22.22 -64.43 8.90
N TYR A 254 21.15 -64.20 9.68
CA TYR A 254 19.90 -63.67 9.14
C TYR A 254 20.03 -62.23 8.63
N GLU A 255 20.79 -61.38 9.31
CA GLU A 255 21.07 -60.01 8.84
C GLU A 255 21.80 -60.01 7.49
N CYS A 256 22.70 -60.96 7.25
CA CYS A 256 23.43 -61.07 5.98
C CYS A 256 22.49 -61.44 4.82
N TYR A 257 21.59 -62.43 5.02
CA TYR A 257 20.61 -62.82 4.01
C TYR A 257 19.52 -61.75 3.78
N ASP A 258 19.05 -61.11 4.84
CA ASP A 258 18.05 -60.04 4.72
C ASP A 258 18.64 -58.79 4.06
N MET A 259 19.91 -58.47 4.32
CA MET A 259 20.64 -57.42 3.62
C MET A 259 20.75 -57.70 2.11
N GLU A 260 21.15 -58.92 1.72
CA GLU A 260 21.23 -59.32 0.30
C GLU A 260 19.87 -59.26 -0.39
N LYS A 261 18.82 -59.76 0.27
CA LYS A 261 17.45 -59.69 -0.23
C LYS A 261 17.02 -58.24 -0.43
N THR A 262 17.20 -57.39 0.58
CA THR A 262 16.84 -55.97 0.52
C THR A 262 17.54 -55.26 -0.63
N LEU A 263 18.83 -55.54 -0.84
CA LEU A 263 19.60 -54.96 -1.95
C LEU A 263 19.05 -55.42 -3.31
N THR A 264 18.79 -56.71 -3.45
CA THR A 264 18.25 -57.30 -4.69
C THR A 264 16.88 -56.72 -5.03
N GLU A 265 16.01 -56.57 -4.02
CA GLU A 265 14.70 -55.97 -4.19
C GLU A 265 14.76 -54.49 -4.58
N PHE A 266 15.72 -53.72 -4.05
CA PHE A 266 15.97 -52.35 -4.48
C PHE A 266 16.41 -52.28 -5.96
N LEU A 267 17.35 -53.13 -6.37
CA LEU A 267 17.83 -53.17 -7.77
C LEU A 267 16.76 -53.63 -8.77
N ASN A 268 15.74 -54.35 -8.29
CA ASN A 268 14.58 -54.75 -9.07
C ASN A 268 13.42 -53.72 -9.01
N GLY A 269 13.66 -52.55 -8.41
CA GLY A 269 12.69 -51.45 -8.36
C GLY A 269 11.57 -51.61 -7.33
N LYS A 270 11.66 -52.57 -6.40
CA LYS A 270 10.65 -52.72 -5.33
C LYS A 270 10.78 -51.69 -4.22
N TYR A 271 11.98 -51.14 -4.03
CA TYR A 271 12.25 -50.06 -3.07
C TYR A 271 12.60 -48.78 -3.82
N THR A 272 12.09 -47.64 -3.37
CA THR A 272 12.55 -46.32 -3.84
C THR A 272 13.86 -45.93 -3.15
N SER A 273 14.59 -44.98 -3.74
CA SER A 273 15.82 -44.43 -3.16
C SER A 273 15.60 -43.87 -1.75
N LYS A 274 14.44 -43.28 -1.48
CA LYS A 274 14.05 -42.82 -0.14
C LYS A 274 13.89 -43.98 0.84
N GLN A 275 13.24 -45.07 0.43
CA GLN A 275 13.01 -46.23 1.29
C GLN A 275 14.32 -46.99 1.61
N ILE A 276 15.18 -47.19 0.62
CA ILE A 276 16.45 -47.90 0.82
C ILE A 276 17.40 -47.12 1.75
N LYS A 277 17.44 -45.78 1.63
CA LYS A 277 18.23 -44.91 2.52
C LYS A 277 17.75 -44.92 3.98
N GLN A 278 16.49 -45.27 4.22
CA GLN A 278 15.93 -45.38 5.57
C GLN A 278 16.25 -46.73 6.25
N SER A 279 16.66 -47.73 5.48
CA SER A 279 16.99 -49.07 5.98
C SER A 279 18.11 -49.03 7.04
N LYS A 280 18.10 -50.01 7.96
CA LYS A 280 19.17 -50.17 8.95
C LYS A 280 20.53 -50.41 8.28
N TYR A 281 20.53 -51.16 7.17
CA TYR A 281 21.73 -51.52 6.41
C TYR A 281 22.42 -50.29 5.82
N TYR A 282 21.66 -49.43 5.15
CA TYR A 282 22.20 -48.18 4.60
C TYR A 282 22.79 -47.29 5.70
N LYS A 283 22.06 -47.06 6.80
CA LYS A 283 22.51 -46.20 7.91
C LYS A 283 23.76 -46.73 8.61
N CYS A 284 23.88 -48.05 8.77
CA CYS A 284 25.07 -48.67 9.33
C CYS A 284 26.26 -48.62 8.37
N GLY A 285 26.01 -48.86 7.07
CA GLY A 285 27.04 -48.78 6.03
C GLY A 285 27.60 -47.37 5.85
N GLN A 286 26.74 -46.35 5.89
CA GLN A 286 27.12 -44.93 5.88
C GLN A 286 28.05 -44.57 7.05
N LYS A 287 27.87 -45.21 8.22
CA LYS A 287 28.74 -45.05 9.40
C LYS A 287 30.04 -45.87 9.33
N GLY A 288 30.27 -46.61 8.24
CA GLY A 288 31.44 -47.47 8.08
C GLY A 288 31.38 -48.80 8.85
N ILE A 289 30.20 -49.20 9.33
CA ILE A 289 30.03 -50.42 10.13
C ILE A 289 29.99 -51.64 9.19
N ARG A 290 30.89 -52.60 9.40
CA ARG A 290 30.89 -53.88 8.67
C ARG A 290 29.79 -54.81 9.23
N PRO A 291 29.11 -55.61 8.39
CA PRO A 291 29.37 -55.85 6.96
C PRO A 291 28.70 -54.86 5.97
N PHE A 292 27.97 -53.86 6.47
CA PHE A 292 27.06 -53.03 5.65
C PHE A 292 27.73 -51.99 4.72
N VAL A 293 29.04 -51.85 4.76
CA VAL A 293 29.78 -50.82 4.01
C VAL A 293 29.64 -51.00 2.49
N GLU A 294 29.72 -52.24 1.99
CA GLU A 294 29.64 -52.48 0.55
C GLU A 294 28.21 -52.34 0.03
N PHE A 295 27.22 -52.73 0.84
CA PHE A 295 25.80 -52.44 0.59
C PHE A 295 25.57 -50.95 0.35
N TYR A 296 26.08 -50.08 1.23
CA TYR A 296 25.96 -48.63 1.09
C TYR A 296 26.56 -48.13 -0.24
N LYS A 297 27.75 -48.59 -0.62
CA LYS A 297 28.38 -48.18 -1.89
C LYS A 297 27.59 -48.62 -3.11
N ILE A 298 27.06 -49.85 -3.11
CA ILE A 298 26.26 -50.36 -4.24
C ILE A 298 24.99 -49.53 -4.40
N VAL A 299 24.31 -49.23 -3.29
CA VAL A 299 23.10 -48.38 -3.30
C VAL A 299 23.42 -46.99 -3.83
N GLU A 300 24.48 -46.34 -3.33
CA GLU A 300 24.85 -44.99 -3.76
C GLU A 300 25.28 -44.93 -5.24
N ASN A 301 25.98 -45.97 -5.72
CA ASN A 301 26.33 -46.06 -7.14
C ASN A 301 25.07 -46.23 -8.01
N GLN A 302 24.13 -47.08 -7.61
CA GLN A 302 22.88 -47.27 -8.37
C GLN A 302 22.03 -45.99 -8.39
N ILE A 303 21.97 -45.25 -7.28
CA ILE A 303 21.29 -43.95 -7.20
C ILE A 303 21.94 -42.94 -8.14
N PHE A 304 23.28 -42.95 -8.22
CA PHE A 304 24.02 -42.08 -9.13
C PHE A 304 23.76 -42.41 -10.61
N GLU A 305 23.73 -43.70 -10.97
CA GLU A 305 23.37 -44.13 -12.33
C GLU A 305 21.92 -43.76 -12.68
N ASP A 306 20.99 -43.90 -11.74
CA ASP A 306 19.59 -43.48 -11.93
C ASP A 306 19.49 -41.96 -12.16
N PHE A 307 20.25 -41.16 -11.40
CA PHE A 307 20.36 -39.72 -11.63
C PHE A 307 20.82 -39.37 -13.05
N LEU A 308 21.88 -40.01 -13.56
CA LEU A 308 22.35 -39.79 -14.93
C LEU A 308 21.32 -40.22 -15.99
N ASN A 309 20.66 -41.36 -15.77
CA ASN A 309 19.63 -41.85 -16.68
C ASN A 309 18.43 -40.89 -16.76
N GLN A 310 17.97 -40.37 -15.62
CA GLN A 310 16.86 -39.42 -15.59
C GLN A 310 17.23 -38.08 -16.25
N ILE A 311 18.48 -37.63 -16.13
CA ILE A 311 19.00 -36.47 -16.90
C ILE A 311 18.92 -36.75 -18.41
N ALA A 312 19.38 -37.94 -18.85
CA ALA A 312 19.33 -38.32 -20.26
C ALA A 312 17.87 -38.39 -20.79
N MET A 313 16.92 -38.74 -19.92
CA MET A 313 15.48 -38.72 -20.19
C MET A 313 14.86 -37.31 -20.17
N LYS A 314 15.64 -36.28 -19.84
CA LYS A 314 15.22 -34.86 -19.74
C LYS A 314 14.12 -34.63 -18.70
N ILE A 315 14.15 -35.38 -17.60
CA ILE A 315 13.24 -35.18 -16.47
C ILE A 315 13.61 -33.85 -15.75
N PRO A 316 12.64 -33.07 -15.26
CA PRO A 316 12.89 -31.88 -14.43
C PRO A 316 13.85 -32.17 -13.24
N ILE A 317 14.82 -31.30 -12.97
CA ILE A 317 15.83 -31.47 -11.91
C ILE A 317 15.22 -31.60 -10.51
N ASP A 318 14.24 -30.77 -10.16
CA ASP A 318 13.47 -30.90 -8.91
C ASP A 318 12.90 -32.32 -8.72
N GLU A 319 12.27 -32.88 -9.76
CA GLU A 319 11.76 -34.26 -9.75
C GLU A 319 12.89 -35.29 -9.66
N ILE A 320 14.00 -35.08 -10.38
CA ILE A 320 15.18 -35.96 -10.30
C ILE A 320 15.74 -36.00 -8.88
N LEU A 321 15.90 -34.84 -8.24
CA LEU A 321 16.43 -34.74 -6.87
C LEU A 321 15.50 -35.42 -5.86
N GLU A 322 14.18 -35.28 -6.04
CA GLU A 322 13.19 -35.96 -5.21
C GLU A 322 13.22 -37.48 -5.41
N ASN A 323 13.26 -37.96 -6.65
CA ASN A 323 13.22 -39.39 -6.97
C ASN A 323 14.50 -40.11 -6.54
N THR A 324 15.66 -39.54 -6.84
CA THR A 324 16.96 -40.18 -6.63
C THR A 324 17.46 -40.03 -5.19
N GLN A 325 17.09 -38.94 -4.49
CA GLN A 325 17.65 -38.61 -3.18
C GLN A 325 19.19 -38.58 -3.18
N ILE A 326 19.81 -38.26 -4.33
CA ILE A 326 21.25 -38.21 -4.51
C ILE A 326 21.91 -37.19 -3.56
N ASN A 327 23.12 -37.48 -3.08
CA ASN A 327 23.81 -36.56 -2.17
C ASN A 327 24.41 -35.37 -2.94
N LYS A 328 24.25 -34.16 -2.39
CA LYS A 328 24.82 -32.93 -2.94
C LYS A 328 26.33 -33.02 -3.23
N SER A 329 27.09 -33.68 -2.35
CA SER A 329 28.54 -33.85 -2.55
C SER A 329 28.87 -34.65 -3.80
N GLN A 330 28.09 -35.68 -4.13
CA GLN A 330 28.31 -36.50 -5.33
C GLN A 330 27.99 -35.71 -6.61
N ILE A 331 26.91 -34.92 -6.59
CA ILE A 331 26.58 -34.01 -7.70
C ILE A 331 27.72 -33.01 -7.89
N ASN A 332 28.18 -32.36 -6.83
CA ASN A 332 29.25 -31.36 -6.91
C ASN A 332 30.57 -31.94 -7.43
N ASP A 333 30.97 -33.11 -6.93
CA ASP A 333 32.19 -33.79 -7.38
C ASP A 333 32.12 -34.19 -8.86
N TRP A 334 30.95 -34.68 -9.31
CA TRP A 334 30.70 -35.00 -10.72
C TRP A 334 30.67 -33.74 -11.57
N TYR A 335 29.97 -32.69 -11.12
CA TYR A 335 29.85 -31.43 -11.83
C TYR A 335 31.21 -30.76 -12.01
N GLY A 336 32.03 -30.68 -10.96
CA GLY A 336 33.37 -30.08 -11.02
C GLY A 336 34.27 -30.77 -12.04
N LYS A 337 34.30 -32.10 -12.04
CA LYS A 337 35.07 -32.88 -13.03
C LYS A 337 34.60 -32.63 -14.46
N ASN A 338 33.28 -32.64 -14.69
CA ASN A 338 32.73 -32.46 -16.03
C ASN A 338 32.80 -31.01 -16.52
N LYS A 339 32.73 -30.02 -15.62
CA LYS A 339 32.99 -28.61 -15.93
C LYS A 339 34.41 -28.44 -16.46
N ASP A 340 35.42 -28.99 -15.77
CA ASP A 340 36.82 -28.90 -16.21
C ASP A 340 37.05 -29.61 -17.56
N SER A 341 36.42 -30.77 -17.77
CA SER A 341 36.43 -31.49 -19.05
C SER A 341 35.75 -30.68 -20.17
N PHE A 342 34.59 -30.09 -19.90
CA PHE A 342 33.86 -29.27 -20.86
C PHE A 342 34.65 -28.04 -21.30
N ILE A 343 35.30 -27.34 -20.35
CA ILE A 343 36.17 -26.19 -20.65
C ILE A 343 37.37 -26.59 -21.52
N LYS A 344 37.83 -27.84 -21.42
CA LYS A 344 38.90 -28.41 -22.28
C LYS A 344 38.40 -28.91 -23.64
N GLY A 345 37.10 -28.77 -23.94
CA GLY A 345 36.49 -29.18 -25.21
C GLY A 345 36.01 -30.63 -25.25
N GLU A 346 35.92 -31.33 -24.12
CA GLU A 346 35.35 -32.68 -24.06
C GLU A 346 33.82 -32.62 -23.99
N HIS A 347 33.15 -33.36 -24.88
CA HIS A 347 31.69 -33.41 -24.92
C HIS A 347 31.13 -34.50 -24.01
N ASN A 348 30.33 -34.09 -23.03
CA ASN A 348 29.51 -34.97 -22.21
C ASN A 348 28.02 -34.56 -22.37
N SER A 349 27.21 -35.44 -22.94
CA SER A 349 25.79 -35.20 -23.24
C SER A 349 24.94 -34.95 -22.00
N GLU A 350 25.19 -35.71 -20.94
CA GLU A 350 24.50 -35.67 -19.67
C GLU A 350 24.83 -34.36 -18.95
N PHE A 351 26.10 -33.94 -18.96
CA PHE A 351 26.51 -32.65 -18.40
C PHE A 351 25.86 -31.46 -19.12
N ILE A 352 25.82 -31.49 -20.46
CA ILE A 352 25.18 -30.44 -21.25
C ILE A 352 23.67 -30.40 -20.94
N THR A 353 23.01 -31.56 -20.94
CA THR A 353 21.57 -31.66 -20.67
C THR A 353 21.22 -31.22 -19.26
N TYR A 354 22.02 -31.60 -18.27
CA TYR A 354 21.84 -31.20 -16.88
C TYR A 354 21.88 -29.67 -16.71
N ASN A 355 22.86 -29.00 -17.32
CA ASN A 355 22.95 -27.54 -17.27
C ASN A 355 21.77 -26.85 -17.97
N LYS A 356 21.29 -27.38 -19.11
CA LYS A 356 20.10 -26.84 -19.80
C LYS A 356 18.85 -26.94 -18.93
N LEU A 357 18.61 -28.11 -18.32
CA LEU A 357 17.48 -28.31 -17.41
C LEU A 357 17.57 -27.38 -16.20
N LEU A 358 18.76 -27.22 -15.61
CA LEU A 358 18.98 -26.28 -14.51
C LEU A 358 18.69 -24.83 -14.92
N MET A 359 19.15 -24.39 -16.09
CA MET A 359 18.88 -23.05 -16.62
C MET A 359 17.38 -22.82 -16.82
N GLU A 360 16.65 -23.77 -17.43
CA GLU A 360 15.20 -23.68 -17.65
C GLU A 360 14.42 -23.60 -16.33
N GLN A 361 14.79 -24.41 -15.34
CA GLN A 361 14.17 -24.37 -14.02
C GLN A 361 14.47 -23.09 -13.26
N TYR A 362 15.73 -22.64 -13.31
CA TYR A 362 16.13 -21.36 -12.73
C TYR A 362 15.27 -20.21 -13.28
N LEU A 363 15.13 -20.12 -14.60
CA LEU A 363 14.29 -19.12 -15.25
C LEU A 363 12.81 -19.26 -14.84
N THR A 364 12.31 -20.50 -14.70
CA THR A 364 10.93 -20.77 -14.29
C THR A 364 10.66 -20.32 -12.85
N LEU A 365 11.54 -20.64 -11.90
CA LEU A 365 11.43 -20.17 -10.52
C LEU A 365 11.59 -18.66 -10.44
N LYS A 366 12.45 -18.07 -11.27
CA LYS A 366 12.60 -16.62 -11.34
C LYS A 366 11.34 -15.91 -11.86
N ARG A 367 10.65 -16.47 -12.85
CA ARG A 367 9.32 -15.99 -13.30
C ARG A 367 8.28 -16.03 -12.17
N LYS A 368 8.40 -16.98 -11.24
CA LYS A 368 7.57 -17.05 -10.02
C LYS A 368 8.04 -16.11 -8.89
N GLN A 369 9.06 -15.28 -9.14
CA GLN A 369 9.63 -14.30 -8.20
C GLN A 369 10.28 -14.90 -6.94
N TYR A 370 10.85 -16.10 -7.04
CA TYR A 370 11.67 -16.66 -5.96
C TYR A 370 12.99 -15.87 -5.83
N LEU A 371 13.46 -15.70 -4.60
CA LEU A 371 14.77 -15.08 -4.33
C LEU A 371 15.89 -16.00 -4.83
N ASN A 372 17.00 -15.43 -5.30
CA ASN A 372 18.09 -16.24 -5.84
C ASN A 372 18.63 -17.26 -4.83
N ASP A 373 18.68 -16.92 -3.54
CA ASP A 373 19.17 -17.84 -2.51
C ASP A 373 18.21 -19.02 -2.27
N ASP A 374 16.90 -18.79 -2.40
CA ASP A 374 15.90 -19.86 -2.34
C ASP A 374 16.01 -20.78 -3.56
N ILE A 375 16.18 -20.19 -4.76
CA ILE A 375 16.37 -20.96 -6.00
C ILE A 375 17.65 -21.81 -5.92
N LYS A 376 18.75 -21.25 -5.41
CA LYS A 376 20.02 -21.97 -5.21
C LYS A 376 19.85 -23.15 -4.24
N ALA A 377 19.09 -22.95 -3.15
CA ALA A 377 18.82 -24.00 -2.18
C ALA A 377 17.96 -25.12 -2.78
N GLU A 378 16.89 -24.77 -3.50
CA GLU A 378 15.96 -25.70 -4.15
C GLU A 378 16.64 -26.55 -5.22
N LEU A 379 17.41 -25.91 -6.11
CA LEU A 379 18.13 -26.59 -7.20
C LEU A 379 19.49 -27.17 -6.76
N GLN A 380 19.88 -26.97 -5.50
CA GLN A 380 21.18 -27.36 -4.93
C GLN A 380 22.43 -26.80 -5.64
N ILE A 381 22.30 -25.68 -6.36
CA ILE A 381 23.38 -25.01 -7.10
C ILE A 381 24.10 -23.93 -6.26
N ASN A 382 25.16 -23.34 -6.80
CA ASN A 382 25.92 -22.23 -6.20
C ASN A 382 26.22 -21.13 -7.24
N ASP A 383 26.80 -20.01 -6.80
CA ASP A 383 27.14 -18.89 -7.68
C ASP A 383 28.16 -19.25 -8.78
N GLU A 384 29.04 -20.23 -8.54
CA GLU A 384 30.02 -20.68 -9.53
C GLU A 384 29.37 -21.38 -10.73
N ILE A 385 28.24 -22.07 -10.51
CA ILE A 385 27.44 -22.70 -11.56
C ILE A 385 26.73 -21.62 -12.39
N ILE A 386 26.13 -20.63 -11.73
CA ILE A 386 25.45 -19.52 -12.42
C ILE A 386 26.45 -18.70 -13.25
N SER A 387 27.62 -18.38 -12.68
CA SER A 387 28.71 -17.71 -13.41
C SER A 387 29.20 -18.54 -14.59
N PHE A 388 29.28 -19.86 -14.45
CA PHE A 388 29.63 -20.72 -15.58
C PHE A 388 28.60 -20.63 -16.72
N TRP A 389 27.29 -20.60 -16.40
CA TRP A 389 26.25 -20.37 -17.41
C TRP A 389 26.35 -19.01 -18.07
N THR A 390 26.82 -17.97 -17.38
CA THR A 390 26.95 -16.65 -17.98
C THR A 390 28.21 -16.51 -18.82
N ASP A 391 29.31 -17.17 -18.44
CA ASP A 391 30.65 -16.80 -18.90
C ASP A 391 31.29 -17.83 -19.83
N SER A 392 30.80 -19.08 -19.86
CA SER A 392 31.55 -20.18 -20.49
C SER A 392 30.70 -21.25 -21.20
N PHE A 393 29.37 -21.10 -21.28
CA PHE A 393 28.46 -22.06 -21.93
C PHE A 393 28.01 -21.57 -23.33
N ASP A 394 28.95 -20.98 -24.09
CA ASP A 394 28.81 -20.56 -25.49
C ASP A 394 27.44 -19.94 -25.86
N MET A 395 26.73 -20.54 -26.83
CA MET A 395 25.46 -20.05 -27.36
C MET A 395 24.34 -20.06 -26.31
N GLU A 396 24.32 -21.03 -25.39
CA GLU A 396 23.31 -21.08 -24.34
C GLU A 396 23.51 -19.99 -23.30
N SER A 397 24.76 -19.55 -23.07
CA SER A 397 25.04 -18.40 -22.20
C SER A 397 24.32 -17.15 -22.67
N ALA A 398 24.32 -16.90 -23.98
CA ALA A 398 23.63 -15.76 -24.56
C ALA A 398 22.10 -15.90 -24.43
N LEU A 399 21.56 -17.09 -24.70
CA LEU A 399 20.12 -17.35 -24.57
C LEU A 399 19.63 -17.20 -23.12
N PHE A 400 20.37 -17.77 -22.16
CA PHE A 400 20.07 -17.67 -20.74
C PHE A 400 20.12 -16.22 -20.25
N LYS A 401 21.18 -15.47 -20.60
CA LYS A 401 21.31 -14.03 -20.25
C LYS A 401 20.14 -13.22 -20.79
N ASN A 402 19.77 -13.41 -22.06
CA ASN A 402 18.67 -12.69 -22.68
C ASN A 402 17.33 -13.02 -22.00
N SER A 403 17.04 -14.31 -21.78
CA SER A 403 15.82 -14.73 -21.07
C SER A 403 15.75 -14.22 -19.64
N LEU A 404 16.88 -14.23 -18.91
CA LEU A 404 16.93 -13.71 -17.54
C LEU A 404 16.68 -12.19 -17.52
N ASN A 405 17.30 -11.45 -18.44
CA ASN A 405 17.08 -10.01 -18.57
C ASN A 405 15.62 -9.69 -18.91
N GLU A 406 15.01 -10.42 -19.84
CA GLU A 406 13.59 -10.27 -20.19
C GLU A 406 12.67 -10.53 -18.97
N ILE A 407 12.96 -11.56 -18.17
CA ILE A 407 12.22 -11.84 -16.94
C ILE A 407 12.36 -10.69 -15.94
N ARG A 408 13.58 -10.18 -15.74
CA ARG A 408 13.85 -9.03 -14.85
C ARG A 408 13.14 -7.77 -15.31
N MET A 409 13.19 -7.47 -16.60
CA MET A 409 12.46 -6.36 -17.23
C MET A 409 10.95 -6.46 -16.96
N ASN A 410 10.38 -7.65 -17.16
CA ASN A 410 8.96 -7.90 -16.90
C ASN A 410 8.59 -7.75 -15.42
N ILE A 411 9.40 -8.29 -14.50
CA ILE A 411 9.21 -8.12 -13.06
C ILE A 411 9.25 -6.63 -12.71
N PHE A 412 10.23 -5.90 -13.21
CA PHE A 412 10.37 -4.47 -12.97
C PHE A 412 9.14 -3.68 -13.46
N LEU A 413 8.73 -3.87 -14.72
CA LEU A 413 7.57 -3.18 -15.31
C LEU A 413 6.27 -3.51 -14.56
N ASN A 414 6.07 -4.77 -14.15
CA ASN A 414 4.88 -5.15 -13.38
C ASN A 414 4.85 -4.48 -12.00
N ASN A 415 5.98 -4.42 -11.30
CA ASN A 415 6.08 -3.70 -10.02
C ASN A 415 5.85 -2.19 -10.20
N LEU A 416 6.28 -1.61 -11.32
CA LEU A 416 5.95 -0.22 -11.66
C LEU A 416 4.44 -0.02 -11.90
N LYS A 417 3.79 -0.94 -12.64
CA LYS A 417 2.34 -0.91 -12.90
C LYS A 417 1.53 -1.02 -11.59
N GLU A 418 2.00 -1.82 -10.64
CA GLU A 418 1.45 -1.93 -9.28
C GLU A 418 1.65 -0.67 -8.41
N GLY A 419 2.47 0.28 -8.87
CA GLY A 419 2.66 1.58 -8.23
C GLY A 419 3.85 1.66 -7.28
N LYS A 420 4.76 0.68 -7.28
CA LYS A 420 5.98 0.72 -6.46
C LYS A 420 6.95 1.80 -6.94
N PRO A 421 7.74 2.43 -6.05
CA PRO A 421 8.83 3.32 -6.44
C PRO A 421 9.83 2.64 -7.39
N LYS A 422 10.55 3.44 -8.19
CA LYS A 422 11.54 2.91 -9.13
C LYS A 422 12.61 2.09 -8.41
N GLU A 423 13.12 2.62 -7.30
CA GLU A 423 14.22 2.03 -6.54
C GLU A 423 13.80 0.68 -5.95
N GLU A 424 12.60 0.60 -5.38
CA GLU A 424 12.03 -0.65 -4.85
C GLU A 424 11.80 -1.68 -5.98
N ALA A 425 11.29 -1.23 -7.13
CA ALA A 425 11.08 -2.11 -8.27
C ALA A 425 12.41 -2.65 -8.84
N LEU A 426 13.48 -1.85 -8.85
CA LEU A 426 14.81 -2.29 -9.25
C LEU A 426 15.38 -3.33 -8.28
N GLU A 427 15.19 -3.12 -6.99
CA GLU A 427 15.64 -4.05 -5.94
C GLU A 427 14.93 -5.41 -6.06
N ILE A 428 13.60 -5.40 -6.22
CA ILE A 428 12.80 -6.62 -6.39
C ILE A 428 13.17 -7.38 -7.67
N ALA A 429 13.43 -6.65 -8.76
CA ALA A 429 13.85 -7.23 -10.03
C ALA A 429 15.34 -7.63 -10.04
N GLU A 430 16.10 -7.28 -8.99
CA GLU A 430 17.55 -7.48 -8.88
C GLU A 430 18.32 -6.91 -10.09
N ILE A 431 17.93 -5.71 -10.52
CA ILE A 431 18.57 -5.00 -11.64
C ILE A 431 19.64 -4.09 -11.07
N THR A 432 20.90 -4.38 -11.37
CA THR A 432 22.05 -3.56 -10.97
C THR A 432 22.50 -2.59 -12.06
N ASP A 433 22.40 -2.97 -13.34
CA ASP A 433 22.71 -2.11 -14.49
C ASP A 433 21.44 -1.79 -15.28
N PHE A 434 20.73 -0.76 -14.82
CA PHE A 434 19.50 -0.30 -15.49
C PHE A 434 19.78 0.32 -16.87
N GLU A 435 20.95 0.93 -17.06
CA GLU A 435 21.32 1.59 -18.31
C GLU A 435 21.55 0.59 -19.45
N GLU A 436 22.06 -0.61 -19.13
CA GLU A 436 22.17 -1.68 -20.10
C GLU A 436 20.79 -2.13 -20.63
N LEU A 437 19.78 -2.21 -19.75
CA LEU A 437 18.43 -2.61 -20.12
C LEU A 437 17.72 -1.58 -20.99
N LEU A 438 18.01 -0.29 -20.82
CA LEU A 438 17.44 0.78 -21.65
C LEU A 438 17.92 0.76 -23.11
N LYS A 439 18.93 -0.05 -23.45
CA LYS A 439 19.34 -0.27 -24.85
C LYS A 439 18.29 -1.07 -25.64
N ASP A 440 17.46 -1.84 -24.96
CA ASP A 440 16.30 -2.48 -25.55
C ASP A 440 15.20 -1.44 -25.78
N LYS A 441 14.88 -1.19 -27.05
CA LYS A 441 13.93 -0.13 -27.43
C LYS A 441 12.50 -0.41 -27.01
N ASP A 442 12.10 -1.68 -26.97
CA ASP A 442 10.73 -2.04 -26.60
C ASP A 442 10.55 -1.84 -25.09
N PHE A 443 11.54 -2.28 -24.30
CA PHE A 443 11.58 -2.00 -22.86
C PHE A 443 11.66 -0.50 -22.56
N GLU A 444 12.51 0.25 -23.27
CA GLU A 444 12.64 1.71 -23.09
C GLU A 444 11.30 2.42 -23.33
N ASN A 445 10.57 2.04 -24.38
CA ASN A 445 9.27 2.60 -24.71
C ASN A 445 8.21 2.25 -23.63
N GLU A 446 8.14 0.99 -23.20
CA GLU A 446 7.21 0.58 -22.14
C GLU A 446 7.51 1.27 -20.80
N TYR A 447 8.79 1.36 -20.43
CA TYR A 447 9.23 2.09 -19.25
C TYR A 447 8.84 3.56 -19.35
N LYS A 448 9.02 4.20 -20.53
CA LYS A 448 8.65 5.60 -20.72
C LYS A 448 7.14 5.82 -20.54
N THR A 449 6.31 4.99 -21.17
CA THR A 449 4.85 5.08 -21.02
C THR A 449 4.41 4.84 -19.58
N GLU A 450 4.92 3.80 -18.91
CA GLU A 450 4.47 3.51 -17.54
C GLU A 450 5.02 4.51 -16.52
N TYR A 451 6.32 4.84 -16.59
CA TYR A 451 6.97 5.66 -15.58
C TYR A 451 6.77 7.15 -15.79
N TYR A 452 6.88 7.64 -17.03
CA TYR A 452 6.72 9.07 -17.31
C TYR A 452 5.26 9.40 -17.61
N GLU A 453 4.62 8.76 -18.58
CA GLU A 453 3.28 9.20 -19.02
C GLU A 453 2.19 8.88 -17.97
N ASN A 454 2.07 7.60 -17.58
CA ASN A 454 1.01 7.14 -16.69
C ASN A 454 1.14 7.70 -15.26
N ARG A 455 2.36 7.81 -14.73
CA ARG A 455 2.57 8.40 -13.38
C ARG A 455 2.39 9.90 -13.38
N VAL A 456 2.84 10.62 -14.42
CA VAL A 456 2.62 12.07 -14.50
C VAL A 456 1.12 12.39 -14.64
N ASP A 457 0.37 11.63 -15.44
CA ASP A 457 -1.08 11.81 -15.51
C ASP A 457 -1.77 11.53 -14.16
N ARG A 458 -1.37 10.44 -13.46
CA ARG A 458 -1.82 10.16 -12.08
C ARG A 458 -1.47 11.31 -11.12
N LEU A 459 -0.28 11.89 -11.23
CA LEU A 459 0.16 13.01 -10.41
C LEU A 459 -0.71 14.25 -10.68
N ILE A 460 -0.88 14.63 -11.94
CA ILE A 460 -1.69 15.79 -12.36
C ILE A 460 -3.13 15.64 -11.85
N LYS A 461 -3.75 14.45 -12.00
CA LYS A 461 -5.09 14.15 -11.49
C LYS A 461 -5.15 14.22 -9.96
N SER A 462 -4.15 13.66 -9.28
CA SER A 462 -4.09 13.65 -7.82
C SER A 462 -3.86 15.04 -7.25
N LEU A 463 -2.95 15.82 -7.83
CA LEU A 463 -2.66 17.20 -7.44
C LEU A 463 -3.88 18.08 -7.48
N LYS A 464 -4.90 17.81 -8.30
CA LYS A 464 -6.17 18.58 -8.30
C LYS A 464 -6.99 18.41 -7.01
N THR A 465 -6.81 17.30 -6.27
CA THR A 465 -7.73 16.89 -5.20
C THR A 465 -7.08 16.66 -3.83
N MET A 466 -5.76 16.46 -3.76
CA MET A 466 -5.07 16.16 -2.50
C MET A 466 -3.83 17.01 -2.23
N SER A 467 -3.18 16.83 -1.06
CA SER A 467 -1.92 17.51 -0.74
C SER A 467 -0.78 17.01 -1.62
N PHE A 468 0.25 17.84 -1.77
CA PHE A 468 1.43 17.56 -2.60
C PHE A 468 2.06 16.19 -2.27
N ASP A 469 2.42 15.96 -1.00
CA ASP A 469 3.07 14.70 -0.58
C ASP A 469 2.20 13.46 -0.84
N LYS A 470 0.88 13.59 -0.66
CA LYS A 470 -0.07 12.49 -0.94
C LYS A 470 -0.19 12.23 -2.44
N ALA A 471 -0.15 13.28 -3.26
CA ALA A 471 -0.20 13.17 -4.70
C ALA A 471 1.06 12.49 -5.26
N LEU A 472 2.24 12.84 -4.76
CA LEU A 472 3.50 12.17 -5.11
C LEU A 472 3.47 10.69 -4.74
N LYS A 473 3.10 10.36 -3.49
CA LYS A 473 2.99 8.97 -3.03
C LYS A 473 2.01 8.15 -3.87
N ARG A 474 0.84 8.72 -4.21
CA ARG A 474 -0.17 8.04 -5.03
C ARG A 474 0.27 7.86 -6.49
N ALA A 475 1.06 8.77 -7.01
CA ALA A 475 1.63 8.67 -8.35
C ALA A 475 2.85 7.74 -8.42
N GLY A 476 3.45 7.37 -7.27
CA GLY A 476 4.71 6.63 -7.24
C GLY A 476 5.89 7.44 -7.76
N ILE A 477 5.88 8.77 -7.60
CA ILE A 477 6.96 9.66 -8.05
C ILE A 477 7.74 10.11 -6.81
N SER A 478 9.06 9.95 -6.84
CA SER A 478 9.95 10.45 -5.79
C SER A 478 10.02 11.98 -5.83
N GLU A 479 10.29 12.60 -4.67
CA GLU A 479 10.44 14.04 -4.59
C GLU A 479 11.63 14.55 -5.43
N ASP A 480 12.71 13.76 -5.49
CA ASP A 480 13.89 14.08 -6.30
C ASP A 480 13.58 14.08 -7.80
N ASP A 481 12.82 13.10 -8.28
CA ASP A 481 12.39 13.06 -9.69
C ASP A 481 11.50 14.24 -10.03
N TYR A 482 10.51 14.52 -9.18
CA TYR A 482 9.65 15.69 -9.34
C TYR A 482 10.49 16.98 -9.43
N ASN A 483 11.39 17.20 -8.46
CA ASN A 483 12.19 18.42 -8.38
C ASN A 483 13.11 18.57 -9.60
N ARG A 484 13.72 17.46 -10.03
CA ARG A 484 14.59 17.41 -11.20
C ARG A 484 13.83 17.76 -12.48
N TRP A 485 12.70 17.11 -12.75
CA TRP A 485 11.88 17.37 -13.95
C TRP A 485 11.29 18.78 -13.94
N TYR A 486 10.77 19.23 -12.78
CA TYR A 486 10.20 20.56 -12.64
C TYR A 486 11.25 21.66 -12.85
N ALA A 487 12.45 21.50 -12.26
CA ALA A 487 13.54 22.46 -12.41
C ALA A 487 14.11 22.50 -13.84
N ALA A 488 14.26 21.33 -14.47
CA ALA A 488 14.70 21.24 -15.86
C ALA A 488 13.70 21.91 -16.82
N GLY A 489 12.41 21.57 -16.71
CA GLY A 489 11.36 22.17 -17.51
C GLY A 489 11.20 23.67 -17.30
N LYS A 490 11.31 24.13 -16.05
CA LYS A 490 11.35 25.56 -15.71
C LYS A 490 12.51 26.28 -16.38
N LYS A 491 13.72 25.71 -16.31
CA LYS A 491 14.91 26.28 -16.93
C LYS A 491 14.76 26.38 -18.45
N GLN A 492 14.21 25.36 -19.09
CA GLN A 492 13.92 25.36 -20.53
C GLN A 492 12.89 26.44 -20.90
N CYS A 493 11.80 26.51 -20.13
CA CYS A 493 10.77 27.52 -20.31
C CYS A 493 11.35 28.95 -20.19
N LEU A 494 12.27 29.18 -19.23
CA LEU A 494 12.95 30.47 -19.03
C LEU A 494 14.00 30.80 -20.09
N LEU A 495 14.77 29.81 -20.55
CA LEU A 495 15.93 30.02 -21.44
C LEU A 495 15.63 29.77 -22.92
N LYS A 496 14.40 29.35 -23.28
CA LYS A 496 13.98 28.97 -24.64
C LYS A 496 14.96 27.98 -25.29
N LYS A 497 15.40 26.99 -24.51
CA LYS A 497 16.30 25.94 -24.97
C LYS A 497 15.52 24.70 -25.36
N ASP A 498 15.75 24.20 -26.58
CA ASP A 498 15.29 22.89 -27.02
C ASP A 498 16.25 21.83 -26.48
N GLU A 499 15.92 21.24 -25.33
CA GLU A 499 16.71 20.15 -24.73
C GLU A 499 15.84 18.90 -24.49
N ASP A 500 14.69 18.99 -23.81
CA ASP A 500 13.84 17.84 -23.45
C ASP A 500 12.35 18.22 -23.40
N GLU A 501 11.59 17.75 -24.40
CA GLU A 501 10.14 18.01 -24.54
C GLU A 501 9.31 17.51 -23.36
N PHE A 502 9.72 16.41 -22.70
CA PHE A 502 9.00 15.86 -21.56
C PHE A 502 9.04 16.83 -20.37
N CYS A 503 10.23 17.30 -19.98
CA CYS A 503 10.39 18.18 -18.82
C CYS A 503 9.61 19.50 -18.99
N LEU A 504 9.63 20.08 -20.19
CA LEU A 504 8.85 21.29 -20.50
C LEU A 504 7.34 21.05 -20.32
N ASN A 505 6.82 19.97 -20.91
CA ASN A 505 5.41 19.61 -20.81
C ASN A 505 5.00 19.29 -19.36
N PHE A 506 5.87 18.59 -18.62
CA PHE A 506 5.69 18.32 -17.20
C PHE A 506 5.56 19.62 -16.38
N TYR A 507 6.50 20.56 -16.56
CA TYR A 507 6.48 21.86 -15.88
C TYR A 507 5.19 22.64 -16.19
N ILE A 508 4.80 22.74 -17.46
CA ILE A 508 3.61 23.48 -17.88
C ILE A 508 2.34 22.88 -17.26
N ASN A 509 2.18 21.56 -17.32
CA ASN A 509 0.98 20.89 -16.84
C ASN A 509 0.86 20.92 -15.31
N VAL A 510 1.95 20.67 -14.58
CA VAL A 510 1.98 20.79 -13.12
C VAL A 510 1.71 22.23 -12.71
N THR A 511 2.38 23.21 -13.32
CA THR A 511 2.22 24.63 -13.00
C THR A 511 0.76 25.09 -13.23
N ARG A 512 0.12 24.65 -14.32
CA ARG A 512 -1.30 24.93 -14.56
C ARG A 512 -2.20 24.43 -13.41
N VAL A 513 -2.00 23.20 -12.94
CA VAL A 513 -2.78 22.66 -11.81
C VAL A 513 -2.51 23.43 -10.52
N LEU A 514 -1.26 23.79 -10.24
CA LEU A 514 -0.90 24.56 -9.05
C LEU A 514 -1.50 25.97 -9.09
N MET A 515 -1.46 26.63 -10.25
CA MET A 515 -2.10 27.92 -10.51
C MET A 515 -3.60 27.87 -10.26
N ASP A 516 -4.32 26.92 -10.87
CA ASP A 516 -5.77 26.78 -10.71
C ASP A 516 -6.14 26.57 -9.23
N ARG A 517 -5.37 25.75 -8.50
CA ARG A 517 -5.57 25.53 -7.07
C ARG A 517 -5.28 26.78 -6.25
N TYR A 518 -4.23 27.52 -6.58
CA TYR A 518 -3.91 28.78 -5.93
C TYR A 518 -5.05 29.77 -6.10
N LEU A 519 -5.55 29.95 -7.32
CA LEU A 519 -6.69 30.83 -7.62
C LEU A 519 -7.93 30.40 -6.85
N LYS A 520 -8.26 29.11 -6.83
CA LYS A 520 -9.38 28.58 -6.06
C LYS A 520 -9.27 28.89 -4.57
N LEU A 521 -8.12 28.60 -3.95
CA LEU A 521 -7.89 28.89 -2.52
C LEU A 521 -7.98 30.38 -2.20
N ARG A 522 -7.47 31.24 -3.09
CA ARG A 522 -7.61 32.70 -2.97
C ARG A 522 -9.09 33.12 -3.06
N SER A 523 -9.86 32.54 -3.98
CA SER A 523 -11.30 32.83 -4.10
C SER A 523 -12.12 32.37 -2.90
N GLU A 524 -11.62 31.41 -2.12
CA GLU A 524 -12.18 30.95 -0.83
C GLU A 524 -11.71 31.82 0.36
N GLY A 525 -11.02 32.94 0.12
CA GLY A 525 -10.57 33.89 1.14
C GLY A 525 -9.27 33.53 1.86
N LYS A 526 -8.51 32.53 1.41
CA LYS A 526 -7.20 32.20 2.01
C LYS A 526 -6.16 33.25 1.65
N THR A 527 -5.26 33.60 2.56
CA THR A 527 -4.14 34.51 2.27
C THR A 527 -3.21 33.92 1.21
N LYS A 528 -2.42 34.75 0.52
CA LYS A 528 -1.39 34.36 -0.45
C LYS A 528 -0.44 33.34 0.18
N THR A 529 -0.01 33.59 1.42
CA THR A 529 0.89 32.70 2.18
C THR A 529 0.25 31.35 2.49
N GLU A 530 -1.01 31.33 2.94
CA GLU A 530 -1.74 30.09 3.21
C GLU A 530 -1.99 29.28 1.93
N ALA A 531 -2.37 29.96 0.84
CA ALA A 531 -2.58 29.33 -0.45
C ALA A 531 -1.28 28.68 -0.95
N CYS A 532 -0.16 29.40 -0.90
CA CYS A 532 1.18 28.91 -1.26
C CYS A 532 1.57 27.66 -0.46
N LYS A 533 1.40 27.68 0.88
CA LYS A 533 1.68 26.52 1.74
C LYS A 533 0.85 25.29 1.34
N LYS A 534 -0.43 25.47 1.00
CA LYS A 534 -1.33 24.36 0.61
C LYS A 534 -0.99 23.72 -0.73
N ILE A 535 -0.39 24.47 -1.65
CA ILE A 535 0.06 23.97 -2.96
C ILE A 535 1.55 23.62 -2.99
N ASN A 536 2.23 23.62 -1.84
CA ASN A 536 3.67 23.38 -1.70
C ASN A 536 4.51 24.24 -2.65
N THR A 537 4.30 25.56 -2.61
CA THR A 537 5.00 26.54 -3.45
C THR A 537 5.38 27.77 -2.61
N ASP A 538 6.33 28.55 -3.10
CA ASP A 538 6.75 29.80 -2.48
C ASP A 538 6.10 31.04 -3.13
N LEU A 539 6.03 32.14 -2.36
CA LEU A 539 5.40 33.38 -2.83
C LEU A 539 6.20 34.05 -3.96
N ASN A 540 7.51 33.85 -4.04
CA ASN A 540 8.34 34.42 -5.11
C ASN A 540 8.04 33.74 -6.44
N GLU A 541 7.69 32.46 -6.43
CA GLU A 541 7.30 31.71 -7.60
C GLU A 541 5.94 32.20 -8.13
N VAL A 542 4.97 32.42 -7.26
CA VAL A 542 3.68 33.04 -7.66
C VAL A 542 3.89 34.46 -8.21
N LYS A 543 4.80 35.25 -7.62
CA LYS A 543 5.16 36.56 -8.15
C LYS A 543 5.78 36.46 -9.55
N ARG A 544 6.64 35.46 -9.79
CA ARG A 544 7.20 35.20 -11.12
C ARG A 544 6.11 34.83 -12.12
N TRP A 545 5.16 33.98 -11.73
CA TRP A 545 4.01 33.65 -12.58
C TRP A 545 3.24 34.89 -13.04
N CYS A 546 3.03 35.87 -12.16
CA CYS A 546 2.37 37.14 -12.50
C CYS A 546 3.23 38.09 -13.36
N ASN A 547 4.56 37.94 -13.35
CA ASN A 547 5.48 38.80 -14.09
C ASN A 547 5.78 38.28 -15.49
N TRP A 548 5.48 37.02 -15.77
CA TRP A 548 5.75 36.40 -17.05
C TRP A 548 4.63 36.70 -18.05
N ASN A 549 4.95 37.41 -19.13
CA ASN A 549 3.96 37.83 -20.13
C ASN A 549 4.14 37.14 -21.50
N GLU A 550 4.95 36.08 -21.57
CA GLU A 550 5.33 35.45 -22.85
C GLU A 550 4.48 34.25 -23.26
N SER A 551 3.63 33.74 -22.36
CA SER A 551 2.76 32.58 -22.62
C SER A 551 1.35 32.82 -22.11
N GLY A 552 0.35 32.35 -22.88
CA GLY A 552 -1.07 32.49 -22.58
C GLY A 552 -1.43 31.98 -21.18
N LEU A 553 -0.81 30.88 -20.72
CA LEU A 553 -1.04 30.32 -19.38
C LEU A 553 -0.80 31.34 -18.26
N PHE A 554 0.33 32.07 -18.33
CA PHE A 554 0.72 33.03 -17.30
C PHE A 554 -0.10 34.32 -17.39
N ILE A 555 -0.47 34.72 -18.61
CA ILE A 555 -1.36 35.86 -18.86
C ILE A 555 -2.74 35.60 -18.25
N ASP A 556 -3.31 34.42 -18.50
CA ASP A 556 -4.61 34.00 -17.97
C ASP A 556 -4.58 33.93 -16.44
N PHE A 557 -3.52 33.34 -15.86
CA PHE A 557 -3.33 33.30 -14.41
C PHE A 557 -3.27 34.71 -13.80
N LYS A 558 -2.49 35.62 -14.40
CA LYS A 558 -2.35 37.00 -13.95
C LYS A 558 -3.69 37.74 -13.98
N GLU A 559 -4.46 37.59 -15.05
CA GLU A 559 -5.77 38.23 -15.18
C GLU A 559 -6.77 37.68 -14.17
N ASN A 560 -6.84 36.35 -14.00
CA ASN A 560 -7.73 35.72 -13.04
C ASN A 560 -7.35 36.05 -11.58
N ASN A 561 -6.05 36.14 -11.27
CA ASN A 561 -5.57 36.56 -9.96
C ASN A 561 -5.98 38.01 -9.64
N LYS A 562 -5.94 38.91 -10.63
CA LYS A 562 -6.46 40.29 -10.48
C LYS A 562 -7.96 40.30 -10.22
N LYS A 563 -8.75 39.52 -10.97
CA LYS A 563 -10.21 39.40 -10.77
C LYS A 563 -10.57 38.89 -9.38
N ILE A 564 -9.87 37.86 -8.88
CA ILE A 564 -10.08 37.34 -7.52
C ILE A 564 -9.71 38.39 -6.47
N THR A 565 -8.59 39.10 -6.66
CA THR A 565 -8.20 40.18 -5.74
C THR A 565 -9.25 41.28 -5.70
N ALA A 566 -9.78 41.72 -6.85
CA ALA A 566 -10.86 42.70 -6.94
C ALA A 566 -12.11 42.22 -6.18
N LYS A 567 -12.50 40.96 -6.36
CA LYS A 567 -13.65 40.37 -5.66
C LYS A 567 -13.47 40.35 -4.13
N LEU A 568 -12.29 39.96 -3.65
CA LEU A 568 -11.98 39.98 -2.21
C LEU A 568 -12.07 41.41 -1.63
N ILE A 569 -11.63 42.42 -2.38
CA ILE A 569 -11.77 43.83 -1.98
C ILE A 569 -13.24 44.24 -1.90
N ILE A 570 -14.05 43.88 -2.90
CA ILE A 570 -15.49 44.14 -2.91
C ILE A 570 -16.18 43.50 -1.70
N ASP A 571 -15.87 42.24 -1.40
CA ASP A 571 -16.42 41.55 -0.23
C ASP A 571 -15.98 42.25 1.07
N ALA A 572 -14.71 42.66 1.19
CA ALA A 572 -14.20 43.40 2.34
C ALA A 572 -14.80 44.81 2.49
N ILE A 573 -15.11 45.50 1.38
CA ILE A 573 -15.80 46.80 1.39
C ILE A 573 -17.19 46.68 2.03
N LYS A 574 -17.90 45.56 1.79
CA LYS A 574 -19.24 45.31 2.35
C LYS A 574 -19.19 45.05 3.86
N ASP A 575 -18.11 44.43 4.34
CA ASP A 575 -17.99 43.97 5.74
C ASP A 575 -17.42 45.01 6.72
N GLU A 576 -16.63 46.01 6.30
CA GLU A 576 -15.75 46.74 7.23
C GLU A 576 -15.76 48.29 7.25
N LYS A 577 -15.01 48.86 8.22
CA LYS A 577 -15.08 50.24 8.75
C LYS A 577 -13.95 51.19 8.30
N SER A 578 -12.91 50.72 7.60
CA SER A 578 -11.74 51.54 7.22
C SER A 578 -10.89 50.92 6.11
N LYS A 579 -10.23 51.74 5.26
CA LYS A 579 -9.30 51.29 4.20
C LYS A 579 -8.21 50.31 4.64
N ASP A 580 -7.61 50.53 5.81
CA ASP A 580 -6.53 49.66 6.33
C ASP A 580 -6.99 48.21 6.50
N LYS A 581 -8.20 48.03 7.03
CA LYS A 581 -8.76 46.70 7.26
C LYS A 581 -9.22 46.02 5.96
N ILE A 582 -9.73 46.81 5.01
CA ILE A 582 -10.03 46.32 3.65
C ILE A 582 -8.76 45.77 2.99
N ALA A 583 -7.64 46.49 3.11
CA ALA A 583 -6.35 46.05 2.59
C ALA A 583 -5.87 44.75 3.29
N GLU A 584 -5.94 44.72 4.63
CA GLU A 584 -5.55 43.56 5.44
C GLU A 584 -6.36 42.31 5.10
N SER A 585 -7.69 42.40 5.08
CA SER A 585 -8.60 41.27 4.77
C SER A 585 -8.46 40.78 3.33
N SER A 586 -8.12 41.67 2.40
CA SER A 586 -7.86 41.31 0.99
C SER A 586 -6.45 40.77 0.75
N ASP A 587 -5.59 40.79 1.78
CA ASP A 587 -4.16 40.42 1.73
C ASP A 587 -3.38 41.25 0.69
N ILE A 588 -3.56 42.57 0.74
CA ILE A 588 -2.84 43.58 -0.03
C ILE A 588 -2.37 44.71 0.87
N THR A 589 -1.48 45.56 0.36
CA THR A 589 -1.06 46.79 1.05
C THR A 589 -2.06 47.92 0.80
N LEU A 590 -2.12 48.88 1.72
CA LEU A 590 -2.92 50.11 1.53
C LEU A 590 -2.52 50.86 0.24
N HIS A 591 -1.23 50.86 -0.10
CA HIS A 591 -0.75 51.46 -1.34
C HIS A 591 -1.31 50.75 -2.59
N GLU A 592 -1.35 49.42 -2.59
CA GLU A 592 -1.97 48.65 -3.67
C GLU A 592 -3.48 48.90 -3.76
N LEU A 593 -4.19 48.99 -2.62
CA LEU A 593 -5.61 49.33 -2.61
C LEU A 593 -5.87 50.70 -3.25
N ASN A 594 -5.14 51.73 -2.83
CA ASN A 594 -5.28 53.07 -3.40
C ASN A 594 -4.98 53.08 -4.90
N LYS A 595 -3.94 52.36 -5.34
CA LYS A 595 -3.63 52.22 -6.77
C LYS A 595 -4.75 51.54 -7.55
N ILE A 596 -5.41 50.52 -6.98
CA ILE A 596 -6.57 49.85 -7.61
C ILE A 596 -7.74 50.82 -7.74
N LEU A 597 -8.04 51.60 -6.69
CA LEU A 597 -9.09 52.62 -6.74
C LEU A 597 -8.80 53.71 -7.78
N ASP A 598 -7.55 54.19 -7.84
CA ASP A 598 -7.12 55.17 -8.84
C ASP A 598 -7.31 54.63 -10.26
N LEU A 599 -6.89 53.38 -10.52
CA LEU A 599 -7.09 52.73 -11.82
C LEU A 599 -8.56 52.53 -12.17
N GLY A 600 -9.39 52.17 -11.18
CA GLY A 600 -10.84 52.05 -11.35
C GLY A 600 -11.49 53.38 -11.73
N SER A 601 -11.08 54.49 -11.09
CA SER A 601 -11.53 55.85 -11.42
C SER A 601 -11.15 56.26 -12.86
N GLN A 602 -10.06 55.69 -13.40
CA GLN A 602 -9.59 55.86 -14.77
C GLN A 602 -10.18 54.84 -15.75
N ASN A 603 -11.27 54.16 -15.38
CA ASN A 603 -11.99 53.23 -16.26
C ASN A 603 -11.24 51.92 -16.61
N ASP A 604 -10.30 51.45 -15.78
CA ASP A 604 -9.75 50.09 -15.91
C ASP A 604 -10.85 49.03 -15.76
N LYS A 605 -10.92 48.09 -16.70
CA LYS A 605 -12.02 47.12 -16.81
C LYS A 605 -12.22 46.27 -15.55
N ILE A 606 -11.16 45.87 -14.85
CA ILE A 606 -11.25 45.01 -13.66
C ILE A 606 -11.44 45.86 -12.40
N CYS A 607 -10.76 47.00 -12.32
CA CYS A 607 -10.77 47.82 -11.12
C CYS A 607 -12.01 48.72 -11.01
N ARG A 608 -12.74 48.96 -12.11
CA ARG A 608 -13.95 49.79 -12.11
C ARG A 608 -15.02 49.27 -11.15
N GLU A 609 -15.30 47.97 -11.15
CA GLU A 609 -16.31 47.38 -10.24
C GLU A 609 -15.95 47.63 -8.76
N VAL A 610 -14.65 47.52 -8.43
CA VAL A 610 -14.15 47.82 -7.07
C VAL A 610 -14.38 49.28 -6.71
N TYR A 611 -14.10 50.19 -7.65
CA TYR A 611 -14.28 51.63 -7.45
C TYR A 611 -15.76 52.02 -7.30
N GLU A 612 -16.65 51.43 -8.11
CA GLU A 612 -18.10 51.65 -8.01
C GLU A 612 -18.67 51.17 -6.68
N GLU A 613 -18.26 49.98 -6.20
CA GLU A 613 -18.66 49.48 -4.88
C GLU A 613 -18.07 50.35 -3.76
N TYR A 614 -16.82 50.80 -3.91
CA TYR A 614 -16.16 51.71 -2.97
C TYR A 614 -16.93 53.03 -2.83
N GLU A 615 -17.30 53.67 -3.95
CA GLU A 615 -18.09 54.91 -3.92
C GLU A 615 -19.49 54.69 -3.33
N SER A 616 -20.19 53.65 -3.78
CA SER A 616 -21.59 53.42 -3.42
C SER A 616 -21.75 52.98 -1.97
N VAL A 617 -20.90 52.08 -1.46
CA VAL A 617 -21.03 51.48 -0.12
C VAL A 617 -20.11 52.17 0.89
N TYR A 618 -18.80 52.15 0.64
CA TYR A 618 -17.83 52.64 1.62
C TYR A 618 -17.91 54.16 1.77
N LEU A 619 -17.75 54.91 0.67
CA LEU A 619 -17.66 56.36 0.72
C LEU A 619 -18.97 56.98 1.21
N SER A 620 -20.12 56.55 0.68
CA SER A 620 -21.45 57.01 1.13
C SER A 620 -21.64 56.89 2.65
N LYS A 621 -21.33 55.72 3.23
CA LYS A 621 -21.47 55.48 4.67
C LYS A 621 -20.55 56.37 5.50
N HIS A 622 -19.31 56.56 5.06
CA HIS A 622 -18.37 57.41 5.77
C HIS A 622 -18.72 58.89 5.64
N LEU A 623 -19.28 59.33 4.51
CA LEU A 623 -19.79 60.71 4.34
C LEU A 623 -20.93 61.03 5.32
N GLU A 624 -21.80 60.06 5.65
CA GLU A 624 -22.80 60.24 6.71
C GLU A 624 -22.16 60.41 8.09
N VAL A 625 -21.11 59.63 8.40
CA VAL A 625 -20.33 59.80 9.64
C VAL A 625 -19.69 61.19 9.66
N PHE A 626 -19.11 61.63 8.55
CA PHE A 626 -18.55 62.96 8.41
C PHE A 626 -19.59 64.06 8.70
N LEU A 627 -20.79 63.98 8.14
CA LEU A 627 -21.88 64.95 8.39
C LEU A 627 -22.30 65.02 9.86
N LYS A 628 -22.24 63.90 10.58
CA LYS A 628 -22.51 63.89 12.04
C LYS A 628 -21.37 64.55 12.81
N GLU A 629 -20.14 64.25 12.44
CA GLU A 629 -18.94 64.72 13.14
C GLU A 629 -18.64 66.20 12.90
N ILE A 630 -18.85 66.71 11.69
CA ILE A 630 -18.54 68.11 11.32
C ILE A 630 -19.41 69.13 12.08
N LYS A 631 -20.58 68.71 12.59
CA LYS A 631 -21.45 69.56 13.41
C LYS A 631 -20.81 69.98 14.74
N ASN A 632 -19.93 69.14 15.29
CA ASN A 632 -19.32 69.34 16.61
C ASN A 632 -17.80 69.48 16.57
N LYS A 633 -17.15 69.10 15.46
CA LYS A 633 -15.69 69.09 15.29
C LYS A 633 -15.28 70.00 14.14
N ASN A 634 -14.03 70.47 14.17
CA ASN A 634 -13.44 71.15 13.01
C ASN A 634 -13.20 70.18 11.85
N LEU A 635 -13.04 70.71 10.63
CA LEU A 635 -12.90 69.92 9.40
C LEU A 635 -11.82 68.83 9.51
N LYS A 636 -10.62 69.18 10.00
CA LYS A 636 -9.51 68.24 10.12
C LYS A 636 -9.83 67.07 11.06
N LYS A 637 -10.49 67.32 12.19
CA LYS A 637 -10.89 66.28 13.15
C LYS A 637 -12.07 65.46 12.65
N ALA A 638 -13.02 66.08 11.95
CA ALA A 638 -14.16 65.39 11.34
C ALA A 638 -13.67 64.40 10.27
N LEU A 639 -12.81 64.84 9.34
CA LEU A 639 -12.20 63.97 8.32
C LEU A 639 -11.44 62.79 8.93
N LYS A 640 -10.62 63.05 9.96
CA LYS A 640 -9.88 61.99 10.66
C LYS A 640 -10.82 60.98 11.34
N THR A 641 -11.93 61.43 11.92
CA THR A 641 -12.90 60.54 12.59
C THR A 641 -13.70 59.74 11.59
N SER A 642 -14.07 60.36 10.45
CA SER A 642 -14.83 59.71 9.39
C SER A 642 -13.98 58.81 8.50
N GLY A 643 -12.65 58.84 8.59
CA GLY A 643 -11.79 57.99 7.77
C GLY A 643 -11.84 58.29 6.27
N ILE A 644 -12.11 59.56 5.91
CA ILE A 644 -12.20 60.04 4.53
C ILE A 644 -11.10 61.08 4.29
N GLU A 645 -10.51 61.07 3.11
CA GLU A 645 -9.55 62.07 2.67
C GLU A 645 -10.25 63.35 2.18
N LYS A 646 -9.50 64.46 2.20
CA LYS A 646 -10.03 65.75 1.75
C LYS A 646 -10.40 65.72 0.25
N SER A 647 -9.59 65.06 -0.57
CA SER A 647 -9.83 64.83 -2.00
C SER A 647 -11.14 64.07 -2.25
N GLU A 648 -11.41 63.02 -1.47
CA GLU A 648 -12.63 62.20 -1.58
C GLU A 648 -13.87 63.00 -1.18
N LEU A 649 -13.78 63.79 -0.09
CA LEU A 649 -14.84 64.72 0.30
C LEU A 649 -15.16 65.72 -0.81
N ASP A 650 -14.12 66.34 -1.38
CA ASP A 650 -14.26 67.36 -2.43
C ASP A 650 -14.81 66.76 -3.73
N SER A 651 -14.35 65.56 -4.08
CA SER A 651 -14.86 64.79 -5.23
C SER A 651 -16.34 64.48 -5.07
N ALA A 652 -16.74 63.85 -3.96
CA ALA A 652 -18.14 63.52 -3.70
C ALA A 652 -19.04 64.76 -3.66
N TYR A 653 -18.57 65.85 -3.07
CA TYR A 653 -19.31 67.11 -3.04
C TYR A 653 -19.53 67.71 -4.43
N ASN A 654 -18.49 67.73 -5.27
CA ASN A 654 -18.58 68.22 -6.65
C ASN A 654 -19.45 67.30 -7.53
N SER A 655 -19.34 65.98 -7.36
CA SER A 655 -20.19 65.02 -8.06
C SER A 655 -21.66 65.21 -7.71
N GLY A 656 -21.99 65.38 -6.42
CA GLY A 656 -23.35 65.70 -5.98
C GLY A 656 -23.85 67.06 -6.50
N LYS A 657 -22.99 68.09 -6.53
CA LYS A 657 -23.29 69.39 -7.16
C LYS A 657 -23.65 69.24 -8.65
N ASN A 658 -22.97 68.33 -9.34
CA ASN A 658 -23.16 68.05 -10.77
C ASN A 658 -24.28 67.03 -11.05
N GLY A 659 -25.02 66.59 -10.04
CA GLY A 659 -26.21 65.75 -10.20
C GLY A 659 -25.99 64.24 -10.06
N ASP A 660 -24.85 63.77 -9.54
CA ASP A 660 -24.67 62.36 -9.20
C ASP A 660 -25.61 61.96 -8.06
N GLU A 661 -26.63 61.15 -8.37
CA GLU A 661 -27.67 60.72 -7.43
C GLU A 661 -27.12 60.11 -6.13
N ARG A 662 -25.95 59.45 -6.19
CA ARG A 662 -25.29 58.84 -5.03
C ARG A 662 -24.88 59.88 -3.99
N PHE A 663 -24.51 61.08 -4.44
CA PHE A 663 -23.96 62.14 -3.58
C PHE A 663 -24.85 63.38 -3.47
N THR A 664 -25.92 63.51 -4.27
CA THR A 664 -26.84 64.65 -4.24
C THR A 664 -27.40 64.94 -2.85
N LYS A 665 -27.81 63.90 -2.10
CA LYS A 665 -28.30 64.07 -0.72
C LYS A 665 -27.20 64.62 0.20
N PHE A 666 -26.01 64.04 0.12
CA PHE A 666 -24.86 64.51 0.90
C PHE A 666 -24.49 65.96 0.56
N TYR A 667 -24.47 66.32 -0.72
CA TYR A 667 -24.22 67.69 -1.18
C TYR A 667 -25.21 68.68 -0.56
N ASN A 668 -26.51 68.40 -0.66
CA ASN A 668 -27.55 69.26 -0.10
C ASN A 668 -27.43 69.40 1.42
N ASP A 669 -27.22 68.29 2.13
CA ASP A 669 -27.06 68.29 3.59
C ASP A 669 -25.80 69.05 4.04
N TYR A 670 -24.69 68.87 3.33
CA TYR A 670 -23.44 69.56 3.65
C TYR A 670 -23.49 71.04 3.31
N LEU A 671 -24.07 71.42 2.16
CA LEU A 671 -24.30 72.82 1.78
C LEU A 671 -25.20 73.51 2.80
N ASN A 672 -26.31 72.87 3.21
CA ASN A 672 -27.19 73.39 4.25
C ASN A 672 -26.47 73.60 5.59
N PHE A 673 -25.57 72.69 5.95
CA PHE A 673 -24.71 72.86 7.13
C PHE A 673 -23.76 74.07 6.97
N LYS A 674 -23.06 74.20 5.84
CA LYS A 674 -22.18 75.33 5.53
C LYS A 674 -22.93 76.67 5.61
N ILE A 675 -24.12 76.75 5.01
CA ILE A 675 -25.01 77.91 5.07
C ILE A 675 -25.40 78.22 6.52
N SER A 676 -25.83 77.21 7.29
CA SER A 676 -26.23 77.39 8.69
C SER A 676 -25.08 77.90 9.57
N CYS A 677 -23.86 77.41 9.34
CA CYS A 677 -22.64 77.91 9.97
C CYS A 677 -22.37 79.36 9.57
N TYR A 678 -22.49 79.70 8.28
CA TYR A 678 -22.29 81.06 7.77
C TYR A 678 -23.24 82.05 8.43
N ILE A 679 -24.55 81.76 8.43
CA ILE A 679 -25.59 82.57 9.07
C ILE A 679 -25.26 82.80 10.56
N THR A 680 -24.85 81.75 11.27
CA THR A 680 -24.49 81.85 12.69
C THR A 680 -23.29 82.77 12.92
N GLN A 681 -22.30 82.79 12.02
CA GLN A 681 -21.16 83.71 12.09
C GLN A 681 -21.58 85.16 11.82
N ILE A 682 -22.48 85.40 10.86
CA ILE A 682 -23.02 86.73 10.57
C ILE A 682 -23.80 87.28 11.75
N ILE A 683 -24.68 86.49 12.38
CA ILE A 683 -25.44 86.90 13.58
C ILE A 683 -24.50 87.19 14.75
N ARG A 684 -23.37 86.48 14.85
CA ARG A 684 -22.31 86.78 15.83
C ARG A 684 -21.47 88.01 15.48
N GLY A 685 -21.76 88.68 14.36
CA GLY A 685 -21.13 89.92 13.91
C GLY A 685 -19.76 89.75 13.29
N LYS A 686 -19.47 88.58 12.70
CA LYS A 686 -18.28 88.42 11.87
C LYS A 686 -18.51 89.10 10.52
N THR A 687 -17.43 89.61 9.92
CA THR A 687 -17.45 90.11 8.55
C THR A 687 -17.73 88.98 7.57
N VAL A 688 -18.27 89.29 6.38
CA VAL A 688 -18.55 88.31 5.32
C VAL A 688 -17.33 87.41 5.04
N SER A 689 -16.16 88.00 4.81
CA SER A 689 -14.91 87.27 4.59
C SER A 689 -14.57 86.27 5.72
N LYS A 690 -14.74 86.68 6.99
CA LYS A 690 -14.45 85.81 8.14
C LYS A 690 -15.53 84.76 8.34
N ALA A 691 -16.78 85.06 8.01
CA ALA A 691 -17.89 84.13 8.05
C ALA A 691 -17.71 83.02 7.00
N LEU A 692 -17.37 83.35 5.75
CA LEU A 692 -17.07 82.40 4.68
C LEU A 692 -15.94 81.44 5.06
N LYS A 693 -14.82 81.98 5.56
CA LYS A 693 -13.68 81.16 6.00
C LYS A 693 -14.06 80.19 7.13
N ASN A 694 -14.91 80.61 8.06
CA ASN A 694 -15.31 79.81 9.21
C ASN A 694 -16.42 78.78 8.88
N SER A 695 -17.22 79.03 7.85
CA SER A 695 -18.29 78.12 7.40
C SER A 695 -17.86 77.16 6.30
N ASN A 696 -16.68 77.39 5.72
CA ASN A 696 -16.19 76.68 4.53
C ASN A 696 -17.07 76.90 3.28
N LEU A 697 -17.97 77.88 3.29
CA LEU A 697 -18.84 78.26 2.17
C LEU A 697 -18.03 79.08 1.15
N THR A 698 -18.20 78.80 -0.14
CA THR A 698 -17.54 79.57 -1.21
C THR A 698 -18.33 80.82 -1.57
N ASP A 699 -17.67 81.78 -2.23
CA ASP A 699 -18.34 82.99 -2.73
C ASP A 699 -19.44 82.68 -3.75
N GLU A 700 -19.23 81.68 -4.60
CA GLU A 700 -20.20 81.19 -5.59
C GLU A 700 -21.43 80.59 -4.91
N GLU A 701 -21.24 79.70 -3.94
CA GLU A 701 -22.34 79.10 -3.18
C GLU A 701 -23.15 80.14 -2.41
N LEU A 702 -22.48 81.16 -1.86
CA LEU A 702 -23.15 82.29 -1.22
C LEU A 702 -24.03 83.04 -2.23
N LYS A 703 -23.50 83.32 -3.43
CA LYS A 703 -24.24 84.03 -4.48
C LYS A 703 -25.46 83.25 -4.95
N ASP A 704 -25.31 81.95 -5.18
CA ASP A 704 -26.38 81.08 -5.66
C ASP A 704 -27.51 80.91 -4.64
N ASN A 705 -27.19 81.01 -3.34
CA ASN A 705 -28.16 80.82 -2.24
C ASN A 705 -28.49 82.13 -1.50
N LEU A 706 -28.15 83.29 -2.07
CA LEU A 706 -28.19 84.58 -1.37
C LEU A 706 -29.58 84.90 -0.80
N LYS A 707 -30.63 84.72 -1.61
CA LYS A 707 -32.02 85.03 -1.20
C LYS A 707 -32.47 84.18 -0.01
N GLU A 708 -32.14 82.89 0.00
CA GLU A 708 -32.47 81.99 1.10
C GLU A 708 -31.70 82.37 2.36
N ILE A 709 -30.40 82.64 2.21
CA ILE A 709 -29.51 83.03 3.30
C ILE A 709 -30.00 84.33 3.96
N GLU A 710 -30.33 85.34 3.17
CA GLU A 710 -30.87 86.62 3.64
C GLU A 710 -32.19 86.43 4.39
N SER A 711 -33.10 85.61 3.87
CA SER A 711 -34.36 85.30 4.56
C SER A 711 -34.12 84.63 5.91
N ARG A 712 -33.25 83.62 5.97
CA ARG A 712 -32.95 82.90 7.22
C ARG A 712 -32.18 83.76 8.24
N ILE A 713 -31.36 84.71 7.79
CA ILE A 713 -30.74 85.72 8.65
C ILE A 713 -31.82 86.61 9.26
N LEU A 714 -32.73 87.12 8.43
CA LEU A 714 -33.83 87.97 8.86
C LEU A 714 -34.71 87.27 9.90
N ASP A 715 -35.13 86.03 9.66
CA ASP A 715 -35.94 85.25 10.61
C ASP A 715 -35.24 85.07 11.96
N LYS A 716 -33.93 84.79 11.95
CA LYS A 716 -33.15 84.67 13.20
C LYS A 716 -32.97 86.00 13.91
N GLN A 717 -32.86 87.11 13.17
CA GLN A 717 -32.79 88.45 13.75
C GLN A 717 -34.13 88.85 14.38
N MET A 718 -35.25 88.62 13.70
CA MET A 718 -36.61 88.83 14.23
C MET A 718 -36.83 88.03 15.52
N ASN A 719 -36.53 86.73 15.50
CA ASN A 719 -36.61 85.88 16.69
C ASN A 719 -35.68 86.34 17.82
N SER A 720 -34.47 86.84 17.48
CA SER A 720 -33.56 87.40 18.48
C SER A 720 -34.08 88.69 19.10
N VAL A 721 -34.82 89.52 18.34
CA VAL A 721 -35.46 90.72 18.88
C VAL A 721 -36.58 90.32 19.82
N ILE A 722 -37.54 89.50 19.35
CA ILE A 722 -38.65 89.00 20.18
C ILE A 722 -38.14 88.36 21.47
N GLY A 723 -37.13 87.48 21.38
CA GLY A 723 -36.58 86.79 22.55
C GLY A 723 -35.87 87.71 23.55
N GLU A 724 -35.43 88.90 23.15
CA GLU A 724 -34.90 89.91 24.07
C GLU A 724 -36.02 90.82 24.62
N ILE A 725 -37.01 91.16 23.79
CA ILE A 725 -38.21 91.89 24.22
C ILE A 725 -38.96 91.12 25.32
N ALA A 726 -39.14 89.80 25.15
CA ALA A 726 -39.73 88.92 26.16
C ALA A 726 -38.93 88.85 27.48
N LYS A 727 -37.68 89.34 27.51
CA LYS A 727 -36.86 89.49 28.73
C LYS A 727 -36.91 90.91 29.28
N ASN A 728 -37.93 91.69 28.93
CA ASN A 728 -38.13 93.09 29.31
C ASN A 728 -36.96 94.00 28.90
N ARG A 729 -36.34 93.73 27.75
CA ARG A 729 -35.34 94.63 27.15
C ARG A 729 -36.03 95.67 26.30
N THR A 730 -35.47 96.88 26.23
CA THR A 730 -35.98 97.90 25.31
C THR A 730 -35.72 97.53 23.86
N THR A 731 -36.49 98.12 22.93
CA THR A 731 -36.29 97.94 21.49
C THR A 731 -34.87 98.29 21.06
N ARG A 732 -34.28 99.34 21.64
CA ARG A 732 -32.88 99.69 21.40
C ARG A 732 -31.92 98.59 21.85
N GLN A 733 -32.15 97.99 23.02
CA GLN A 733 -31.33 96.90 23.54
C GLN A 733 -31.50 95.61 22.72
N ALA A 734 -32.73 95.28 22.34
CA ALA A 734 -33.06 94.13 21.50
C ALA A 734 -32.46 94.26 20.09
N ALA A 735 -32.61 95.43 19.44
CA ALA A 735 -32.00 95.72 18.14
C ALA A 735 -30.47 95.63 18.18
N LYS A 736 -29.84 96.17 19.24
CA LYS A 736 -28.39 96.06 19.44
C LYS A 736 -27.95 94.60 19.59
N LYS A 737 -28.72 93.78 20.30
CA LYS A 737 -28.43 92.35 20.50
C LYS A 737 -28.58 91.54 19.20
N ALA A 738 -29.62 91.83 18.42
CA ALA A 738 -29.87 91.23 17.10
C ALA A 738 -28.99 91.81 15.97
N ARG A 739 -28.18 92.84 16.27
CA ARG A 739 -27.27 93.54 15.35
C ARG A 739 -27.96 94.18 14.14
N ILE A 740 -29.09 94.80 14.41
CA ILE A 740 -29.85 95.57 13.42
C ILE A 740 -30.02 97.01 13.91
N ARG A 741 -30.46 97.89 13.01
CA ARG A 741 -30.86 99.24 13.39
C ARG A 741 -32.21 99.19 14.09
N ILE A 742 -32.42 100.09 15.05
CA ILE A 742 -33.72 100.19 15.75
C ILE A 742 -34.86 100.48 14.76
N ASP A 743 -34.60 101.27 13.72
CA ASP A 743 -35.54 101.58 12.65
C ASP A 743 -36.01 100.33 11.88
N GLU A 744 -35.18 99.29 11.77
CA GLU A 744 -35.59 98.03 11.12
C GLU A 744 -36.64 97.29 11.95
N VAL A 745 -36.52 97.31 13.28
CA VAL A 745 -37.52 96.70 14.18
C VAL A 745 -38.87 97.41 14.02
N TYR A 746 -38.84 98.74 14.02
CA TYR A 746 -40.03 99.55 13.79
C TYR A 746 -40.63 99.31 12.40
N ARG A 747 -39.80 99.20 11.36
CA ARG A 747 -40.24 98.88 10.00
C ARG A 747 -40.93 97.51 9.95
N TRP A 748 -40.35 96.47 10.55
CA TRP A 748 -40.96 95.13 10.61
C TRP A 748 -42.33 95.17 11.28
N TYR A 749 -42.44 95.88 12.41
CA TYR A 749 -43.71 96.06 13.09
C TYR A 749 -44.77 96.78 12.22
N LEU A 750 -44.41 97.90 11.58
CA LEU A 750 -45.35 98.63 10.73
C LEU A 750 -45.76 97.84 9.49
N GLU A 751 -44.82 97.15 8.84
CA GLU A 751 -45.12 96.34 7.66
C GLU A 751 -46.03 95.16 8.02
N GLY A 752 -45.79 94.48 9.14
CA GLY A 752 -46.66 93.40 9.62
C GLY A 752 -48.06 93.91 9.97
N LYS A 753 -48.15 95.05 10.69
CA LYS A 753 -49.43 95.73 11.00
C LYS A 753 -50.21 96.12 9.74
N ASN A 754 -49.51 96.52 8.68
CA ASN A 754 -50.09 96.88 7.39
C ASN A 754 -50.41 95.67 6.49
N GLY A 755 -50.32 94.45 7.03
CA GLY A 755 -50.74 93.22 6.34
C GLY A 755 -49.65 92.47 5.59
N ASN A 756 -48.37 92.82 5.76
CA ASN A 756 -47.27 92.02 5.19
C ASN A 756 -47.12 90.70 5.97
N GLU A 757 -47.54 89.58 5.36
CA GLU A 757 -47.50 88.25 5.98
C GLU A 757 -46.13 87.88 6.55
N LYS A 758 -45.03 88.32 5.92
CA LYS A 758 -43.66 88.00 6.37
C LYS A 758 -43.34 88.53 7.77
N PHE A 759 -43.92 89.67 8.14
CA PHE A 759 -43.66 90.34 9.41
C PHE A 759 -44.84 90.28 10.37
N LYS A 760 -45.96 89.67 9.97
CA LYS A 760 -47.20 89.65 10.75
C LYS A 760 -47.01 89.06 12.13
N ASP A 761 -46.49 87.83 12.22
CA ASP A 761 -46.23 87.16 13.49
C ASP A 761 -45.27 87.96 14.38
N PHE A 762 -44.23 88.55 13.77
CA PHE A 762 -43.30 89.42 14.49
C PHE A 762 -44.02 90.65 15.05
N ALA A 763 -44.84 91.32 14.24
CA ALA A 763 -45.54 92.53 14.59
C ALA A 763 -46.58 92.29 15.68
N ASP A 764 -47.34 91.19 15.60
CA ASP A 764 -48.35 90.81 16.59
C ASP A 764 -47.70 90.54 17.95
N ILE A 765 -46.65 89.70 17.98
CA ILE A 765 -45.92 89.39 19.22
C ILE A 765 -45.23 90.63 19.80
N TYR A 766 -44.59 91.45 18.96
CA TYR A 766 -43.96 92.70 19.41
C TYR A 766 -44.99 93.74 19.85
N HIS A 767 -46.21 93.73 19.27
CA HIS A 767 -47.29 94.60 19.67
C HIS A 767 -47.71 94.29 21.10
N GLU A 768 -48.11 93.04 21.33
CA GLU A 768 -48.60 92.54 22.61
C GLU A 768 -47.54 92.68 23.70
N LEU A 769 -46.32 92.21 23.45
CA LEU A 769 -45.27 92.17 24.48
C LEU A 769 -44.64 93.52 24.81
N TYR A 770 -44.69 94.51 23.91
CA TYR A 770 -43.91 95.75 24.09
C TYR A 770 -44.66 97.03 23.72
N VAL A 771 -45.31 97.07 22.56
CA VAL A 771 -45.94 98.32 22.08
C VAL A 771 -47.22 98.62 22.83
N GLU A 772 -48.14 97.68 22.99
CA GLU A 772 -49.43 97.85 23.67
C GLU A 772 -49.22 98.23 25.13
N VAL A 773 -48.50 97.38 25.89
CA VAL A 773 -48.15 97.63 27.30
C VAL A 773 -47.41 98.96 27.47
N GLY A 774 -46.42 99.24 26.62
CA GLY A 774 -45.65 100.47 26.67
C GLY A 774 -46.49 101.71 26.38
N CYS A 775 -47.35 101.66 25.36
CA CYS A 775 -48.23 102.77 24.98
C CYS A 775 -49.30 103.04 26.03
N GLU A 776 -49.94 102.00 26.60
CA GLU A 776 -50.95 102.14 27.65
C GLU A 776 -50.37 102.80 28.91
N ILE A 777 -49.22 102.33 29.38
CA ILE A 777 -48.54 102.91 30.54
C ILE A 777 -48.18 104.38 30.26
N PHE A 778 -47.60 104.65 29.08
CA PHE A 778 -47.19 106.01 28.71
C PHE A 778 -48.40 106.96 28.59
N GLN A 779 -49.50 106.53 27.97
CA GLN A 779 -50.75 107.29 27.82
C GLN A 779 -51.42 107.55 29.18
N ASN A 780 -51.40 106.59 30.10
CA ASN A 780 -51.92 106.77 31.46
C ASN A 780 -51.16 107.87 32.22
N PHE A 781 -49.84 107.97 32.05
CA PHE A 781 -49.08 109.07 32.64
C PHE A 781 -49.33 110.42 31.94
N LEU A 782 -49.52 110.44 30.61
CA LEU A 782 -49.93 111.65 29.88
C LEU A 782 -51.29 112.16 30.38
N ASN A 783 -52.27 111.27 30.54
CA ASN A 783 -53.60 111.58 31.09
C ASN A 783 -53.54 112.12 32.53
N LYS A 784 -52.52 111.73 33.30
CA LYS A 784 -52.21 112.26 34.64
C LYS A 784 -51.44 113.60 34.60
N GLY A 785 -51.37 114.26 33.44
CA GLY A 785 -50.75 115.58 33.25
C GLY A 785 -49.22 115.59 33.31
N LYS A 786 -48.56 114.44 33.22
CA LYS A 786 -47.08 114.37 33.17
C LYS A 786 -46.59 114.71 31.77
N THR A 787 -45.56 115.55 31.68
CA THR A 787 -44.92 115.83 30.39
C THR A 787 -44.13 114.60 29.90
N PRO A 788 -43.99 114.37 28.58
CA PRO A 788 -43.21 113.25 28.03
C PRO A 788 -41.80 113.13 28.61
N LYS A 789 -41.14 114.26 28.87
CA LYS A 789 -39.80 114.33 29.49
C LYS A 789 -39.79 113.83 30.94
N GLN A 790 -40.87 114.06 31.70
CA GLN A 790 -41.03 113.51 33.04
C GLN A 790 -41.32 112.00 33.00
N ILE A 791 -42.15 111.54 32.05
CA ILE A 791 -42.49 110.12 31.88
C ILE A 791 -41.25 109.30 31.54
N LEU A 792 -40.46 109.74 30.54
CA LEU A 792 -39.20 109.09 30.17
C LEU A 792 -38.18 109.03 31.33
N LYS A 793 -38.26 109.97 32.29
CA LYS A 793 -37.43 109.93 33.52
C LYS A 793 -37.98 108.96 34.57
N ILE A 794 -39.30 108.82 34.68
CA ILE A 794 -39.98 107.88 35.60
C ILE A 794 -39.76 106.44 35.15
N MET A 795 -39.90 106.17 33.86
CA MET A 795 -39.77 104.83 33.27
C MET A 795 -38.33 104.37 33.12
N ASN A 796 -37.36 105.17 33.57
CA ASN A 796 -35.95 104.86 33.84
C ASN A 796 -35.39 103.59 33.16
N GLU A 797 -35.18 103.67 31.84
CA GLU A 797 -34.61 102.62 30.98
C GLU A 797 -35.54 101.51 30.47
N ASP A 798 -36.84 101.51 30.79
CA ASP A 798 -37.82 100.54 30.27
C ASP A 798 -38.39 100.94 28.90
N ILE A 799 -38.42 102.24 28.59
CA ILE A 799 -38.83 102.82 27.30
C ILE A 799 -37.83 103.89 26.88
N THR A 800 -37.42 103.90 25.61
CA THR A 800 -36.48 104.88 25.10
C THR A 800 -37.16 106.08 24.46
N ARG A 801 -36.41 107.17 24.28
CA ARG A 801 -36.89 108.36 23.56
C ARG A 801 -37.30 108.01 22.13
N GLU A 802 -36.58 107.12 21.46
CA GLU A 802 -36.91 106.64 20.11
C GLU A 802 -38.21 105.85 20.07
N ASP A 803 -38.53 105.06 21.11
CA ASP A 803 -39.81 104.35 21.20
C ASP A 803 -40.97 105.34 21.29
N TYR A 804 -40.85 106.35 22.14
CA TYR A 804 -41.84 107.42 22.26
C TYR A 804 -42.03 108.22 20.95
N GLU A 805 -40.93 108.63 20.32
CA GLU A 805 -40.97 109.35 19.04
C GLU A 805 -41.62 108.50 17.94
N PHE A 806 -41.32 107.20 17.92
CA PHE A 806 -41.95 106.24 17.02
C PHE A 806 -43.45 106.11 17.28
N TRP A 807 -43.89 105.98 18.54
CA TRP A 807 -45.30 105.81 18.90
C TRP A 807 -46.15 107.03 18.56
N ILE A 808 -45.68 108.24 18.88
CA ILE A 808 -46.39 109.48 18.50
C ILE A 808 -46.49 109.61 16.99
N LYS A 809 -45.38 109.43 16.28
CA LYS A 809 -45.33 109.60 14.82
C LYS A 809 -46.30 108.67 14.09
N ASN A 810 -46.58 107.51 14.67
CA ASN A 810 -47.47 106.50 14.10
C ASN A 810 -48.86 106.44 14.77
N ASN A 811 -49.25 107.48 15.52
CA ASN A 811 -50.56 107.61 16.19
C ASN A 811 -50.89 106.43 17.14
N LEU A 812 -49.89 105.82 17.78
CA LEU A 812 -50.10 104.75 18.76
C LEU A 812 -50.43 105.28 20.16
N ILE A 813 -50.04 106.52 20.44
CA ILE A 813 -50.42 107.31 21.61
C ILE A 813 -50.87 108.69 21.15
N SER A 814 -51.83 109.30 21.85
CA SER A 814 -52.41 110.59 21.47
C SER A 814 -52.17 111.65 22.53
N ASP A 815 -51.59 112.78 22.14
CA ASP A 815 -51.37 113.96 22.99
C ASP A 815 -52.65 114.82 23.13
N LYS A 816 -53.80 114.30 22.68
CA LYS A 816 -55.09 114.96 22.80
C LYS A 816 -55.80 114.43 24.04
N ASN A 817 -56.02 115.31 25.01
CA ASN A 817 -56.95 115.11 26.13
C ASN A 817 -58.29 114.60 25.59
N VAL A 818 -58.55 113.30 25.77
CA VAL A 818 -59.86 112.69 25.54
C VAL A 818 -60.21 111.94 26.82
N GLU A 819 -61.29 112.38 27.46
CA GLU A 819 -61.88 111.76 28.64
C GLU A 819 -62.17 110.28 28.36
N ALA A 820 -61.56 109.39 29.16
CA ALA A 820 -61.99 108.00 29.25
C ALA A 820 -62.05 107.59 30.73
N LYS A 821 -63.06 106.78 31.01
CA LYS A 821 -63.44 106.22 32.32
C LYS A 821 -62.23 105.82 33.15
N LEU A 822 -62.16 106.37 34.36
CA LEU A 822 -61.21 105.99 35.40
C LEU A 822 -61.46 104.54 35.82
N TYR A 823 -60.46 103.67 35.60
CA TYR A 823 -60.27 102.49 36.43
C TYR A 823 -59.67 102.92 37.77
N THR A 824 -60.10 102.28 38.84
CA THR A 824 -59.67 102.61 40.21
C THR A 824 -58.25 102.10 40.48
N GLU A 825 -57.53 102.73 41.43
CA GLU A 825 -56.15 102.35 41.79
C GLU A 825 -56.00 100.86 42.17
N ASP A 826 -57.08 100.24 42.63
CA ASP A 826 -57.10 98.83 43.02
C ASP A 826 -57.11 97.89 41.79
N GLU A 827 -57.81 98.24 40.70
CA GLU A 827 -57.79 97.46 39.45
C GLU A 827 -56.43 97.52 38.74
N ILE A 828 -55.69 98.62 38.93
CA ILE A 828 -54.33 98.80 38.40
C ILE A 828 -53.31 98.02 39.24
N LYS A 829 -53.47 98.00 40.57
CA LYS A 829 -52.60 97.20 41.44
C LYS A 829 -52.79 95.70 41.26
N GLU A 830 -54.03 95.24 41.08
CA GLU A 830 -54.34 93.82 40.89
C GLU A 830 -53.73 93.26 39.58
N LYS A 831 -53.64 94.07 38.51
CA LYS A 831 -52.92 93.67 37.28
C LYS A 831 -51.40 93.72 37.41
N ILE A 832 -50.85 94.69 38.14
CA ILE A 832 -49.40 94.82 38.36
C ILE A 832 -48.85 93.71 39.27
N GLU A 833 -49.61 93.28 40.29
CA GLU A 833 -49.20 92.21 41.21
C GLU A 833 -49.31 90.81 40.59
N ASN A 834 -50.26 90.59 39.67
CA ASN A 834 -50.44 89.27 39.02
C ASN A 834 -49.54 89.04 37.79
N GLU A 835 -48.93 90.07 37.19
CA GLU A 835 -48.10 89.95 35.97
C GLU A 835 -46.63 90.41 36.14
N GLY A 836 -46.15 90.51 37.39
CA GLY A 836 -44.73 90.41 37.68
C GLY A 836 -43.85 91.56 37.17
N PHE A 837 -44.07 92.77 37.67
CA PHE A 837 -43.06 93.85 37.62
C PHE A 837 -42.42 94.08 39.00
N ARG A 838 -41.09 93.91 39.07
CA ARG A 838 -40.30 93.91 40.32
C ARG A 838 -40.19 95.30 40.97
N GLN A 839 -40.42 95.33 42.28
CA GLN A 839 -39.72 96.25 43.19
C GLN A 839 -38.23 95.84 43.28
N LYS A 840 -37.31 96.80 43.08
CA LYS A 840 -35.87 96.61 43.33
C LYS A 840 -35.60 96.81 44.82
N GLU A 841 -35.26 95.73 45.51
CA GLU A 841 -34.50 95.79 46.76
C GLU A 841 -33.08 96.31 46.47
N GLU A 842 -32.63 97.26 47.29
CA GLU A 842 -31.26 97.77 47.31
C GLU A 842 -30.28 96.62 47.63
N LYS A 843 -29.34 96.37 46.71
CA LYS A 843 -28.17 95.54 47.03
C LYS A 843 -27.00 96.43 47.44
N SER A 844 -26.59 96.21 48.68
CA SER A 844 -25.40 96.71 49.33
C SER A 844 -24.11 96.39 48.54
N LEU A 845 -23.20 97.36 48.56
CA LEU A 845 -21.82 97.25 48.10
C LEU A 845 -20.98 96.46 49.11
N SER A 846 -20.55 95.24 48.75
CA SER A 846 -19.32 94.59 49.23
C SER A 846 -19.01 93.40 48.32
N GLY A 847 -17.79 93.09 47.90
CA GLY A 847 -16.51 93.74 48.06
C GLY A 847 -15.57 93.34 46.90
N LEU A 848 -14.51 94.13 46.77
CA LEU A 848 -13.32 93.92 45.97
C LEU A 848 -12.54 92.67 46.42
N SER A 849 -11.91 91.96 45.47
CA SER A 849 -10.61 91.27 45.61
C SER A 849 -10.37 90.36 44.38
N ILE A 850 -9.62 90.81 43.37
CA ILE A 850 -8.17 90.56 43.13
C ILE A 850 -7.91 89.29 42.30
N ILE A 851 -7.36 89.54 41.12
CA ILE A 851 -6.68 88.64 40.19
C ILE A 851 -5.25 88.40 40.72
N GLY A 852 -4.76 87.16 40.63
CA GLY A 852 -3.35 86.83 40.87
C GLY A 852 -2.90 85.59 40.10
N CYS A 853 -2.11 85.85 39.05
CA CYS A 853 -1.15 85.02 38.30
C CYS A 853 -1.56 83.62 37.79
#